data_AF-A0A9D8VCE2-F1
#
_entry.id   AF-A0A9D8VCE2-F1
#
_cell.length_a   1.000
_cell.length_b   1.000
_cell.length_c   1.000
_cell.angle_alpha   90.00
_cell.angle_beta   90.00
_cell.angle_gamma   90.00
#
_symmetry.space_group_name_H-M   'P 1'
#
loop_
_entity.id
_entity.type
_entity.pdbx_description
1 polymer ?
#
loop_
_entity_poly.entity_id
_entity_poly.type
_entity_poly.pdbx_seq_one_letter_code
_entity_poly.pdbx_strand_id
1 'polypeptide(L)'
;MHYRKLSLFVLAVVLGLIAVPAQAQSTGTCEAAIGEAFLDINNVRARILNNGNLFWRGSPHVYNVPKGGPSNAIFASGIWMGGLVNGQLRLAGSTYGPYEFWAGPLNDDGTPPASCDPYDRVWKVSKEDVVNYDGTGVATPDLQDWPTGLGAPTLDANGDLIDLVDQPLASRVDRKVNLGAGERPAILGDQMLWWIMNDRGNVHTRTDTPPMGVEAHVSAFAFNTAGAIGNTTFYKYRIFYKGSVPLEQTYMGIFSDPDLGNFDDDYVGCDTTLGMGFVYNADNDDEGGEGYGDAPPAAGYDFFQGPLVTDDGIDNDEDGEVDEEGERLKMTAFGFYNNGGGVIGDPGNGADMYNYMRGRWKDGQRFTFGGNGRDFSNIPTSFQFPGNPPEFWSEFNSDGQGTAIAPADRRFIMATGPFTIRPNDEQEIVFGIVTSFGDDNIDSVDKMKADDLLAQAVFDINFELPSPPAAPRVTTTAKDGSILIEWGYRPTDNNYLDAYNVIDPLLSEDVTDNDYNFEGYNVYQYASRADQTGKLLATYDKVNGIKRVIEGNEITFVTAEGNDTGVLHYHEVGGLTNYQTYYFGVQAYAYNATSGQKVYAGPINRFSVVPSRSDIVTTSEAEAFAAVAAANIAAGTASIEGAVAEGNIGNGGAGLNVINPAMVTGLDYSVEFFAVEVEDDGHKAGKRDDDETAQFVRDSAQKSAAKMVTTYDVNRSDGTKVFDGALAVAQTGKGAPEGIDVVQFDGLSLNIAGAPNGFLDFLIVANANGPLATPQGAAADWEGFPIPSRPDGDSQATTDGQWMIATGMSGGCLGGDCGPLASFIDRSVTQRGGWDVIVPYDWEIRFTYEADNYAWSPWSTGGPFVNVPYELWRTGIATPDDPSDDLRFTSFFFDLEDNARFTLFDDDHATSGALNDPYTDWIYWYAPNDETPGEGGYQAWVASALAGGDPGDVGTHTFGRMVFMDWNGGTTAYVDGGGSTPFPGVDALPEAGSVFRINTTKPNQPGDTFALSTAGLGARAQTTDEAIAGLEEIGITPNPYKGASAYEVSQLVDQVRFTNMPPQATIRVFSLNGTLITTLEKNSSDKFFPWDLTTEEGLPIASGMYIIHIDVPNLGEKVIKFGVVKKRVQLNAF
;
A
#
# COMPACT_ATOMS: atom_id res chain seq x y z
N MET A 1 -16.76 71.85 41.65
CA MET A 1 -16.75 72.15 43.10
C MET A 1 -16.90 70.84 43.86
N HIS A 2 -16.02 70.64 44.83
CA HIS A 2 -16.00 69.48 45.72
C HIS A 2 -17.17 69.45 46.73
N TYR A 3 -17.50 68.22 47.14
CA TYR A 3 -17.87 67.76 48.50
C TYR A 3 -19.33 67.53 48.94
N ARG A 4 -19.52 66.26 49.38
CA ARG A 4 -20.22 65.70 50.56
C ARG A 4 -21.64 65.16 50.35
N LYS A 5 -21.88 63.84 50.35
CA LYS A 5 -21.59 62.69 51.26
C LYS A 5 -22.65 62.45 52.35
N LEU A 6 -23.27 61.27 52.21
CA LEU A 6 -23.52 60.19 53.18
C LEU A 6 -24.77 60.15 54.07
N SER A 7 -25.56 59.11 53.75
CA SER A 7 -26.07 58.02 54.60
C SER A 7 -27.22 58.27 55.59
N LEU A 8 -28.32 57.53 55.37
CA LEU A 8 -28.73 56.48 56.30
C LEU A 8 -29.56 55.40 55.56
N PHE A 9 -29.01 54.19 55.53
CA PHE A 9 -29.56 52.94 54.98
C PHE A 9 -30.06 52.13 56.20
N VAL A 10 -31.33 51.72 56.23
CA VAL A 10 -31.91 50.50 56.85
C VAL A 10 -33.44 50.61 56.71
N LEU A 11 -34.03 49.91 55.73
CA LEU A 11 -35.31 49.19 55.85
C LEU A 11 -35.61 48.42 54.53
N ALA A 12 -35.01 47.25 54.33
CA ALA A 12 -35.47 46.26 53.34
C ALA A 12 -34.88 44.88 53.68
N VAL A 13 -35.54 44.15 54.58
CA VAL A 13 -35.32 42.72 54.80
C VAL A 13 -36.69 42.05 54.79
N VAL A 14 -36.77 40.93 54.08
CA VAL A 14 -37.92 40.01 53.90
C VAL A 14 -38.93 40.40 52.81
N LEU A 15 -38.51 40.28 51.54
CA LEU A 15 -39.36 39.71 50.49
C LEU A 15 -38.59 38.52 49.92
N GLY A 16 -39.22 37.34 50.03
CA GLY A 16 -38.59 36.05 49.77
C GLY A 16 -38.02 35.94 48.36
N LEU A 17 -36.79 35.44 48.30
CA LEU A 17 -36.26 34.71 47.15
C LEU A 17 -37.24 33.60 46.80
N ILE A 18 -38.10 33.84 45.81
CA ILE A 18 -38.68 32.74 45.04
C ILE A 18 -37.52 32.23 44.20
N ALA A 19 -36.88 31.15 44.65
CA ALA A 19 -36.14 30.28 43.75
C ALA A 19 -37.13 29.89 42.66
N VAL A 20 -36.90 30.33 41.42
CA VAL A 20 -37.57 29.77 40.26
C VAL A 20 -37.25 28.28 40.32
N PRO A 21 -38.24 27.37 40.43
CA PRO A 21 -37.94 25.96 40.39
C PRO A 21 -37.23 25.68 39.07
N ALA A 22 -36.08 25.00 39.16
CA ALA A 22 -35.37 24.47 38.01
C ALA A 22 -36.38 23.83 37.06
N GLN A 23 -36.28 24.14 35.77
CA GLN A 23 -37.11 23.54 34.75
C GLN A 23 -36.72 22.05 34.69
N ALA A 24 -37.40 21.23 35.49
CA ALA A 24 -37.14 19.80 35.61
C ALA A 24 -37.44 19.16 34.24
N GLN A 25 -36.39 18.68 33.57
CA GLN A 25 -36.56 17.84 32.39
C GLN A 25 -37.03 16.46 32.84
N SER A 26 -38.03 15.90 32.15
CA SER A 26 -38.48 14.53 32.39
C SER A 26 -37.41 13.53 31.95
N THR A 27 -37.15 12.53 32.80
CA THR A 27 -36.30 11.37 32.48
C THR A 27 -37.17 10.19 32.04
N GLY A 28 -36.58 9.31 31.24
CA GLY A 28 -37.21 8.05 30.83
C GLY A 28 -37.07 6.97 31.90
N THR A 29 -37.30 5.73 31.48
CA THR A 29 -37.08 4.52 32.27
C THR A 29 -36.30 3.48 31.49
N CYS A 30 -35.39 3.92 30.61
CA CYS A 30 -34.58 3.02 29.81
C CYS A 30 -33.62 2.21 30.68
N GLU A 31 -33.41 0.95 30.29
CA GLU A 31 -32.35 0.10 30.83
C GLU A 31 -30.99 0.58 30.32
N ALA A 32 -29.92 0.25 31.05
CA ALA A 32 -28.56 0.58 30.63
C ALA A 32 -28.25 -0.12 29.30
N ALA A 33 -27.76 0.63 28.32
CA ALA A 33 -27.48 0.09 27.00
C ALA A 33 -26.29 -0.89 27.03
N ILE A 34 -26.45 -2.00 26.33
CA ILE A 34 -25.50 -3.13 26.30
C ILE A 34 -25.02 -3.49 24.89
N GLY A 35 -25.50 -2.77 23.87
CA GLY A 35 -25.09 -2.91 22.48
C GLY A 35 -23.59 -2.68 22.34
N GLU A 36 -22.93 -3.60 21.64
CA GLU A 36 -21.49 -3.56 21.43
C GLU A 36 -21.10 -4.08 20.05
N ALA A 37 -19.98 -3.57 19.54
CA ALA A 37 -19.30 -4.10 18.37
C ALA A 37 -17.79 -3.86 18.51
N PHE A 38 -16.99 -4.45 17.62
CA PHE A 38 -15.55 -4.23 17.57
C PHE A 38 -15.19 -3.51 16.28
N LEU A 39 -14.48 -2.38 16.41
CA LEU A 39 -13.69 -1.80 15.34
C LEU A 39 -12.39 -2.61 15.28
N ASP A 40 -12.21 -3.42 14.24
CA ASP A 40 -11.18 -4.47 14.17
C ASP A 40 -10.47 -4.57 12.81
N ILE A 41 -10.07 -3.43 12.26
CA ILE A 41 -9.38 -3.31 10.97
C ILE A 41 -7.89 -3.00 11.15
N ASN A 42 -7.05 -3.48 10.21
CA ASN A 42 -5.58 -3.41 10.28
C ASN A 42 -5.01 -3.84 11.65
N ASN A 43 -4.21 -2.98 12.30
CA ASN A 43 -3.56 -3.23 13.59
C ASN A 43 -4.42 -2.82 14.79
N VAL A 44 -5.66 -2.36 14.59
CA VAL A 44 -6.54 -1.94 15.69
C VAL A 44 -7.55 -3.02 16.00
N ARG A 45 -7.80 -3.25 17.29
CA ARG A 45 -9.05 -3.87 17.77
C ARG A 45 -9.58 -3.14 19.00
N ALA A 46 -10.66 -2.40 18.85
CA ALA A 46 -11.29 -1.60 19.88
C ALA A 46 -12.75 -2.03 20.12
N ARG A 47 -13.14 -2.24 21.38
CA ARG A 47 -14.54 -2.47 21.76
C ARG A 47 -15.29 -1.14 21.86
N ILE A 48 -16.39 -1.04 21.12
CA ILE A 48 -17.28 0.12 21.14
C ILE A 48 -18.60 -0.26 21.80
N LEU A 49 -19.09 0.62 22.68
CA LEU A 49 -20.38 0.48 23.36
C LEU A 49 -21.24 1.72 23.08
N ASN A 50 -22.55 1.55 23.06
CA ASN A 50 -23.51 2.62 22.76
C ASN A 50 -24.01 3.40 23.98
N ASN A 51 -23.23 3.46 25.06
CA ASN A 51 -23.59 4.09 26.34
C ASN A 51 -22.60 5.19 26.79
N GLY A 52 -21.82 5.72 25.84
CA GLY A 52 -20.82 6.78 26.09
C GLY A 52 -19.49 6.27 26.66
N ASN A 53 -19.35 4.97 26.86
CA ASN A 53 -18.11 4.32 27.28
C ASN A 53 -17.39 3.66 26.10
N LEU A 54 -16.06 3.65 26.18
CA LEU A 54 -15.17 3.04 25.22
C LEU A 54 -14.30 1.96 25.91
N PHE A 55 -14.12 0.85 25.20
CA PHE A 55 -13.15 -0.23 25.46
C PHE A 55 -13.41 -1.14 26.68
N TRP A 56 -14.10 -0.64 27.72
CA TRP A 56 -14.25 -1.35 28.99
C TRP A 56 -15.68 -1.80 29.31
N ARG A 57 -15.89 -3.09 29.63
CA ARG A 57 -17.19 -3.60 30.15
C ARG A 57 -16.95 -4.65 31.25
N GLY A 58 -15.91 -4.41 32.05
CA GLY A 58 -15.25 -5.47 32.82
C GLY A 58 -14.25 -6.26 31.97
N SER A 59 -13.79 -7.39 32.49
CA SER A 59 -12.74 -8.20 31.86
C SER A 59 -13.31 -9.16 30.79
N PRO A 60 -12.66 -9.27 29.61
CA PRO A 60 -11.50 -8.49 29.17
C PRO A 60 -11.92 -7.08 28.71
N HIS A 61 -11.09 -6.06 29.00
CA HIS A 61 -11.09 -4.77 28.31
C HIS A 61 -10.43 -4.95 26.93
N VAL A 62 -10.79 -4.13 25.94
CA VAL A 62 -10.29 -4.29 24.56
C VAL A 62 -10.06 -2.95 23.87
N TYR A 63 -8.79 -2.55 23.83
CA TYR A 63 -8.22 -1.62 22.85
C TYR A 63 -6.81 -2.14 22.52
N ASN A 64 -6.71 -3.11 21.62
CA ASN A 64 -5.45 -3.75 21.25
C ASN A 64 -4.86 -3.04 20.04
N VAL A 65 -3.70 -2.42 20.23
CA VAL A 65 -2.79 -2.03 19.15
C VAL A 65 -1.43 -2.57 19.54
N PRO A 66 -0.94 -3.63 18.88
CA PRO A 66 -1.48 -4.28 17.69
C PRO A 66 -2.64 -5.26 17.96
N LYS A 67 -3.52 -5.40 16.97
CA LYS A 67 -4.63 -6.35 16.97
C LYS A 67 -4.14 -7.78 17.18
N GLY A 68 -4.67 -8.43 18.22
CA GLY A 68 -4.33 -9.81 18.53
C GLY A 68 -3.02 -9.99 19.31
N GLY A 69 -2.38 -8.89 19.71
CA GLY A 69 -1.36 -8.86 20.75
C GLY A 69 -1.93 -9.17 22.14
N PRO A 70 -1.06 -9.46 23.13
CA PRO A 70 -1.47 -9.76 24.49
C PRO A 70 -1.88 -8.51 25.31
N SER A 71 -1.44 -7.33 24.87
CA SER A 71 -1.51 -6.07 25.61
C SER A 71 -2.59 -5.14 25.05
N ASN A 72 -3.04 -4.18 25.87
CA ASN A 72 -3.99 -3.14 25.47
C ASN A 72 -3.31 -1.78 25.56
N ALA A 73 -3.56 -0.91 24.60
CA ALA A 73 -3.03 0.45 24.64
C ALA A 73 -3.90 1.38 25.50
N ILE A 74 -5.19 1.05 25.64
CA ILE A 74 -6.13 1.78 26.49
C ILE A 74 -7.04 0.77 27.23
N PHE A 75 -7.13 0.89 28.55
CA PHE A 75 -7.97 0.04 29.39
C PHE A 75 -9.43 0.48 29.41
N ALA A 76 -9.67 1.77 29.67
CA ALA A 76 -11.01 2.36 29.60
C ALA A 76 -10.96 3.81 29.12
N SER A 77 -11.96 4.23 28.36
CA SER A 77 -12.14 5.63 27.98
C SER A 77 -13.62 5.97 27.91
N GLY A 78 -13.96 7.25 27.86
CA GLY A 78 -15.35 7.67 27.70
C GLY A 78 -15.50 9.18 27.61
N ILE A 79 -16.68 9.60 27.15
CA ILE A 79 -17.02 11.01 27.01
C ILE A 79 -17.66 11.56 28.28
N TRP A 80 -17.18 12.71 28.74
CA TRP A 80 -17.83 13.55 29.74
C TRP A 80 -18.30 14.82 29.07
N MET A 81 -19.54 15.21 29.32
CA MET A 81 -20.08 16.47 28.82
C MET A 81 -20.91 17.14 29.90
N GLY A 82 -20.67 18.44 30.12
CA GLY A 82 -21.45 19.19 31.09
C GLY A 82 -21.39 20.69 30.90
N GLY A 83 -22.44 21.36 31.37
CA GLY A 83 -22.59 22.80 31.28
C GLY A 83 -23.63 23.32 32.27
N LEU A 84 -23.96 24.60 32.15
CA LEU A 84 -24.85 25.30 33.05
C LEU A 84 -26.15 25.67 32.33
N VAL A 85 -27.29 25.36 32.96
CA VAL A 85 -28.60 25.91 32.56
C VAL A 85 -29.11 26.77 33.70
N ASN A 86 -29.22 28.07 33.46
CA ASN A 86 -29.58 29.06 34.49
C ASN A 86 -28.67 28.96 35.74
N GLY A 87 -27.37 28.72 35.55
CA GLY A 87 -26.38 28.57 36.61
C GLY A 87 -26.41 27.24 37.37
N GLN A 88 -27.27 26.29 37.01
CA GLN A 88 -27.28 24.94 37.56
C GLN A 88 -26.49 23.98 36.67
N LEU A 89 -25.55 23.23 37.27
CA LEU A 89 -24.77 22.20 36.57
C LEU A 89 -25.66 21.05 36.09
N ARG A 90 -25.44 20.67 34.83
CA ARG A 90 -25.98 19.48 34.18
C ARG A 90 -24.83 18.76 33.50
N LEU A 91 -24.65 17.48 33.77
CA LEU A 91 -23.50 16.72 33.32
C LEU A 91 -23.87 15.25 33.13
N ALA A 92 -23.39 14.65 32.06
CA ALA A 92 -23.37 13.21 31.83
C ALA A 92 -21.92 12.76 31.72
N GLY A 93 -21.54 11.73 32.48
CA GLY A 93 -20.18 11.22 32.47
C GLY A 93 -20.00 10.08 33.45
N SER A 94 -19.03 9.21 33.17
CA SER A 94 -18.68 8.09 34.03
C SER A 94 -17.23 7.67 33.85
N THR A 95 -16.69 6.99 34.85
CA THR A 95 -15.37 6.34 34.76
C THR A 95 -15.55 4.86 34.44
N TYR A 96 -16.25 4.11 35.30
CA TYR A 96 -16.49 2.66 35.19
C TYR A 96 -17.96 2.28 35.38
N GLY A 97 -18.86 3.23 35.16
CA GLY A 97 -20.28 3.09 35.44
C GLY A 97 -20.69 3.60 36.84
N PRO A 98 -22.01 3.67 37.11
CA PRO A 98 -23.09 3.55 36.12
C PRO A 98 -22.97 4.65 35.05
N TYR A 99 -23.36 4.32 33.80
CA TYR A 99 -23.28 5.22 32.66
C TYR A 99 -24.54 6.08 32.55
N GLU A 100 -24.40 7.28 31.99
CA GLU A 100 -25.46 8.29 31.93
C GLU A 100 -25.81 8.68 30.48
N PHE A 101 -25.45 7.82 29.52
CA PHE A 101 -26.00 7.83 28.18
C PHE A 101 -26.74 6.51 27.91
N TRP A 102 -27.86 6.61 27.20
CA TRP A 102 -28.75 5.50 26.84
C TRP A 102 -28.92 5.41 25.34
N ALA A 103 -29.18 4.21 24.82
CA ALA A 103 -29.35 3.97 23.40
C ALA A 103 -30.55 4.73 22.80
N GLY A 104 -30.39 5.22 21.58
CA GLY A 104 -31.48 5.77 20.78
C GLY A 104 -31.62 7.30 20.79
N PRO A 105 -32.44 7.82 19.87
CA PRO A 105 -32.74 9.24 19.77
C PRO A 105 -33.68 9.71 20.88
N LEU A 106 -33.68 11.02 21.12
CA LEU A 106 -34.77 11.73 21.78
C LEU A 106 -35.92 11.97 20.79
N ASN A 107 -37.15 12.10 21.29
CA ASN A 107 -38.28 12.54 20.46
C ASN A 107 -38.05 13.96 19.91
N ASP A 108 -38.83 14.35 18.89
CA ASP A 108 -38.71 15.67 18.24
C ASP A 108 -38.91 16.84 19.23
N ASP A 109 -39.65 16.64 20.33
CA ASP A 109 -39.84 17.61 21.41
C ASP A 109 -38.78 17.54 22.52
N GLY A 110 -37.72 16.74 22.31
CA GLY A 110 -36.64 16.52 23.25
C GLY A 110 -36.98 15.57 24.42
N THR A 111 -38.19 15.01 24.48
CA THR A 111 -38.55 14.04 25.53
C THR A 111 -37.87 12.68 25.31
N PRO A 112 -37.61 11.90 26.38
CA PRO A 112 -37.02 10.57 26.23
C PRO A 112 -37.96 9.62 25.45
N PRO A 113 -37.41 8.65 24.71
CA PRO A 113 -38.20 7.65 24.01
C PRO A 113 -38.96 6.75 24.99
N ALA A 114 -40.04 6.12 24.52
CA ALA A 114 -40.85 5.21 25.34
C ALA A 114 -40.09 3.92 25.72
N SER A 115 -39.17 3.48 24.86
CA SER A 115 -38.26 2.34 25.07
C SER A 115 -36.98 2.59 24.27
N CYS A 116 -35.84 2.18 24.83
CA CYS A 116 -34.53 2.28 24.17
C CYS A 116 -34.11 0.97 23.50
N ASP A 117 -34.76 -0.16 23.80
CA ASP A 117 -34.41 -1.51 23.34
C ASP A 117 -34.25 -1.63 21.81
N PRO A 118 -35.10 -1.00 20.96
CA PRO A 118 -34.94 -1.09 19.50
C PRO A 118 -33.64 -0.49 18.97
N TYR A 119 -33.02 0.41 19.76
CA TYR A 119 -31.82 1.14 19.39
C TYR A 119 -30.56 0.60 20.08
N ASP A 120 -30.69 -0.42 20.93
CA ASP A 120 -29.58 -0.96 21.72
C ASP A 120 -28.66 -1.87 20.88
N ARG A 121 -27.99 -1.26 19.90
CA ARG A 121 -27.10 -1.88 18.93
C ARG A 121 -26.02 -0.89 18.47
N VAL A 122 -24.89 -1.42 18.02
CA VAL A 122 -23.88 -0.71 17.22
C VAL A 122 -23.84 -1.36 15.84
N TRP A 123 -23.97 -0.57 14.78
CA TRP A 123 -23.91 -1.06 13.39
C TRP A 123 -22.48 -1.00 12.89
N LYS A 124 -22.01 -2.05 12.20
CA LYS A 124 -20.66 -2.14 11.65
C LYS A 124 -20.71 -2.40 10.15
N VAL A 125 -20.06 -1.53 9.38
CA VAL A 125 -19.93 -1.66 7.93
C VAL A 125 -18.49 -1.41 7.50
N SER A 126 -18.09 -1.97 6.37
CA SER A 126 -16.79 -1.73 5.76
C SER A 126 -16.91 -1.48 4.26
N LYS A 127 -15.91 -0.83 3.66
CA LYS A 127 -15.83 -0.71 2.20
C LYS A 127 -15.81 -2.10 1.54
N GLU A 128 -15.18 -3.09 2.19
CA GLU A 128 -15.17 -4.48 1.73
C GLU A 128 -16.58 -5.10 1.70
N ASP A 129 -17.47 -4.76 2.63
CA ASP A 129 -18.88 -5.22 2.58
C ASP A 129 -19.61 -4.69 1.35
N VAL A 130 -19.33 -3.45 0.95
CA VAL A 130 -19.89 -2.82 -0.25
C VAL A 130 -19.34 -3.49 -1.52
N VAL A 131 -18.01 -3.65 -1.62
CA VAL A 131 -17.36 -4.34 -2.75
C VAL A 131 -17.90 -5.76 -2.91
N ASN A 132 -18.04 -6.50 -1.81
CA ASN A 132 -18.61 -7.85 -1.82
C ASN A 132 -20.09 -7.86 -2.25
N TYR A 133 -20.89 -6.89 -1.79
CA TYR A 133 -22.28 -6.76 -2.22
C TYR A 133 -22.37 -6.44 -3.72
N ASP A 134 -21.56 -5.52 -4.23
CA ASP A 134 -21.58 -5.14 -5.64
C ASP A 134 -21.13 -6.30 -6.55
N GLY A 135 -20.17 -7.11 -6.09
CA GLY A 135 -19.70 -8.30 -6.82
C GLY A 135 -20.63 -9.52 -6.74
N THR A 136 -21.37 -9.70 -5.62
CA THR A 136 -22.11 -10.97 -5.35
C THR A 136 -23.63 -10.80 -5.18
N GLY A 137 -24.10 -9.58 -4.94
CA GLY A 137 -25.47 -9.26 -4.55
C GLY A 137 -25.82 -9.63 -3.10
N VAL A 138 -24.86 -10.09 -2.29
CA VAL A 138 -25.08 -10.55 -0.90
C VAL A 138 -24.58 -9.49 0.08
N ALA A 139 -25.50 -8.88 0.84
CA ALA A 139 -25.17 -7.88 1.86
C ALA A 139 -24.97 -8.53 3.24
N THR A 140 -24.09 -7.95 4.06
CA THR A 140 -24.03 -8.29 5.48
C THR A 140 -25.26 -7.77 6.23
N PRO A 141 -25.60 -8.34 7.40
CA PRO A 141 -26.76 -7.89 8.17
C PRO A 141 -26.74 -6.40 8.50
N ASP A 142 -25.57 -5.86 8.86
CA ASP A 142 -25.42 -4.44 9.22
C ASP A 142 -25.47 -3.52 7.99
N LEU A 143 -24.92 -3.95 6.85
CA LEU A 143 -25.05 -3.23 5.59
C LEU A 143 -26.52 -3.18 5.13
N GLN A 144 -27.26 -4.29 5.25
CA GLN A 144 -28.68 -4.35 4.90
C GLN A 144 -29.56 -3.53 5.86
N ASP A 145 -29.22 -3.51 7.15
CA ASP A 145 -29.97 -2.85 8.21
C ASP A 145 -29.46 -1.44 8.56
N TRP A 146 -28.61 -0.85 7.71
CA TRP A 146 -28.01 0.46 7.95
C TRP A 146 -29.10 1.53 8.20
N PRO A 147 -29.11 2.22 9.36
CA PRO A 147 -30.29 2.94 9.84
C PRO A 147 -30.31 4.39 9.37
N THR A 148 -30.37 4.61 8.04
CA THR A 148 -30.42 5.96 7.43
C THR A 148 -31.51 6.85 8.05
N GLY A 149 -32.65 6.26 8.42
CA GLY A 149 -33.76 6.95 9.06
C GLY A 149 -33.48 7.52 10.44
N LEU A 150 -32.49 6.98 11.16
CA LEU A 150 -32.06 7.48 12.46
C LEU A 150 -30.98 8.58 12.34
N GLY A 151 -30.44 8.81 11.14
CA GLY A 151 -29.35 9.78 10.90
C GLY A 151 -28.01 9.13 10.55
N ALA A 152 -27.96 7.82 10.31
CA ALA A 152 -26.72 7.18 9.90
C ALA A 152 -26.26 7.68 8.51
N PRO A 153 -24.99 8.11 8.36
CA PRO A 153 -24.48 8.67 7.11
C PRO A 153 -24.73 7.75 5.90
N THR A 154 -25.37 8.27 4.86
CA THR A 154 -25.79 7.51 3.68
C THR A 154 -25.61 8.37 2.44
N LEU A 155 -25.07 7.79 1.36
CA LEU A 155 -25.00 8.37 0.02
C LEU A 155 -26.13 7.82 -0.85
N ASP A 156 -26.66 8.65 -1.74
CA ASP A 156 -27.54 8.23 -2.81
C ASP A 156 -26.75 7.62 -4.00
N ALA A 157 -27.46 7.25 -5.07
CA ALA A 157 -26.85 6.64 -6.24
C ALA A 157 -25.90 7.58 -7.02
N ASN A 158 -25.98 8.89 -6.80
CA ASN A 158 -25.11 9.89 -7.43
C ASN A 158 -23.93 10.26 -6.53
N GLY A 159 -23.88 9.74 -5.31
CA GLY A 159 -22.86 10.09 -4.31
C GLY A 159 -23.24 11.28 -3.43
N ASP A 160 -24.48 11.76 -3.45
CA ASP A 160 -24.92 12.87 -2.60
C ASP A 160 -25.32 12.37 -1.21
N LEU A 161 -24.97 13.10 -0.15
CA LEU A 161 -25.36 12.78 1.22
C LEU A 161 -26.88 12.89 1.42
N ILE A 162 -27.47 11.83 1.98
CA ILE A 162 -28.85 11.78 2.44
C ILE A 162 -28.85 12.12 3.94
N ASP A 163 -29.20 13.36 4.29
CA ASP A 163 -29.54 13.73 5.67
C ASP A 163 -31.05 13.87 5.86
N LEU A 164 -31.60 13.13 6.82
CA LEU A 164 -33.03 13.12 7.15
C LEU A 164 -33.30 13.64 8.56
N VAL A 165 -32.29 14.09 9.31
CA VAL A 165 -32.46 14.44 10.73
C VAL A 165 -33.46 15.56 10.96
N ASP A 166 -33.60 16.49 10.01
CA ASP A 166 -34.57 17.59 10.03
C ASP A 166 -36.03 17.15 9.80
N GLN A 167 -36.24 15.92 9.33
CA GLN A 167 -37.59 15.37 9.15
C GLN A 167 -38.10 14.80 10.48
N PRO A 168 -39.43 14.82 10.73
CA PRO A 168 -40.01 14.27 11.95
C PRO A 168 -39.58 12.82 12.19
N LEU A 169 -39.09 12.49 13.39
CA LEU A 169 -38.55 11.15 13.69
C LEU A 169 -39.55 10.05 13.34
N ALA A 170 -40.84 10.27 13.62
CA ALA A 170 -41.91 9.30 13.36
C ALA A 170 -42.10 8.92 11.88
N SER A 171 -41.69 9.77 10.93
CA SER A 171 -41.79 9.45 9.48
C SER A 171 -40.58 8.70 8.95
N ARG A 172 -39.46 8.66 9.69
CA ARG A 172 -38.17 8.13 9.21
C ARG A 172 -37.59 7.02 10.08
N VAL A 173 -38.04 6.83 11.32
CA VAL A 173 -37.42 5.92 12.31
C VAL A 173 -37.16 4.49 11.80
N ASP A 174 -38.01 3.97 10.91
CA ASP A 174 -37.89 2.61 10.35
C ASP A 174 -37.13 2.55 9.00
N ARG A 175 -36.71 3.70 8.44
CA ARG A 175 -36.02 3.74 7.15
C ARG A 175 -34.61 3.18 7.28
N LYS A 176 -34.28 2.23 6.40
CA LYS A 176 -32.94 1.67 6.21
C LYS A 176 -32.36 2.12 4.87
N VAL A 177 -31.08 1.85 4.63
CA VAL A 177 -30.44 2.06 3.32
C VAL A 177 -31.16 1.27 2.22
N ASN A 178 -31.29 1.88 1.03
CA ASN A 178 -31.87 1.22 -0.14
C ASN A 178 -30.79 0.81 -1.15
N LEU A 179 -30.09 -0.30 -0.86
CA LEU A 179 -28.99 -0.81 -1.70
C LEU A 179 -29.39 -1.03 -3.17
N GLY A 180 -30.61 -1.53 -3.40
CA GLY A 180 -31.15 -1.80 -4.74
C GLY A 180 -31.50 -0.55 -5.54
N ALA A 181 -31.62 0.61 -4.89
CA ALA A 181 -31.76 1.91 -5.55
C ALA A 181 -30.40 2.62 -5.75
N GLY A 182 -29.28 1.98 -5.39
CA GLY A 182 -27.94 2.54 -5.49
C GLY A 182 -27.46 3.27 -4.24
N GLU A 183 -28.24 3.35 -3.16
CA GLU A 183 -27.78 3.99 -1.91
C GLU A 183 -26.68 3.15 -1.26
N ARG A 184 -25.70 3.80 -0.62
CA ARG A 184 -24.60 3.17 0.12
C ARG A 184 -24.37 3.90 1.44
N PRO A 185 -23.94 3.23 2.53
CA PRO A 185 -23.44 3.95 3.70
C PRO A 185 -22.31 4.92 3.31
N ALA A 186 -22.29 6.13 3.86
CA ALA A 186 -21.16 7.05 3.70
C ALA A 186 -20.06 6.64 4.69
N ILE A 187 -19.26 5.65 4.31
CA ILE A 187 -18.26 5.03 5.19
C ILE A 187 -17.03 5.93 5.30
N LEU A 188 -16.76 6.42 6.52
CA LEU A 188 -15.47 7.02 6.87
C LEU A 188 -14.44 5.92 7.12
N GLY A 189 -13.18 6.14 6.71
CA GLY A 189 -12.14 5.11 6.79
C GLY A 189 -12.45 3.90 5.89
N ASP A 190 -12.01 2.71 6.30
CA ASP A 190 -12.32 1.45 5.58
C ASP A 190 -13.25 0.52 6.37
N GLN A 191 -13.38 0.75 7.67
CA GLN A 191 -14.40 0.16 8.53
C GLN A 191 -14.95 1.22 9.47
N MET A 192 -16.28 1.31 9.56
CA MET A 192 -17.00 2.27 10.37
C MET A 192 -18.04 1.56 11.24
N LEU A 193 -18.06 1.93 12.51
CA LEU A 193 -19.11 1.62 13.45
C LEU A 193 -19.97 2.87 13.65
N TRP A 194 -21.28 2.69 13.79
CA TRP A 194 -22.22 3.79 14.03
C TRP A 194 -23.22 3.42 15.12
N TRP A 195 -23.54 4.39 15.99
CA TRP A 195 -24.61 4.27 16.99
C TRP A 195 -25.19 5.63 17.35
N ILE A 196 -26.31 5.60 18.06
CA ILE A 196 -27.03 6.78 18.53
C ILE A 196 -27.34 6.66 20.02
N MET A 197 -27.15 7.74 20.78
CA MET A 197 -27.37 7.77 22.22
C MET A 197 -27.92 9.12 22.72
N ASN A 198 -28.47 9.14 23.93
CA ASN A 198 -28.99 10.34 24.60
C ASN A 198 -28.79 10.31 26.12
N ASP A 199 -28.82 11.48 26.76
CA ASP A 199 -28.65 11.59 28.22
C ASP A 199 -29.97 11.68 29.02
N ARG A 200 -31.15 11.49 28.40
CA ARG A 200 -32.43 11.57 29.12
C ARG A 200 -33.12 10.23 29.34
N GLY A 201 -32.51 9.13 28.90
CA GLY A 201 -33.06 7.78 28.99
C GLY A 201 -33.42 7.35 30.42
N ASN A 202 -32.72 7.83 31.44
CA ASN A 202 -33.06 7.61 32.85
C ASN A 202 -32.45 8.71 33.76
N VAL A 203 -32.54 8.53 35.08
CA VAL A 203 -31.94 9.43 36.06
C VAL A 203 -30.42 9.25 36.12
N HIS A 204 -29.70 10.36 36.26
CA HIS A 204 -28.25 10.40 36.45
C HIS A 204 -27.91 10.10 37.92
N THR A 205 -27.26 8.97 38.17
CA THR A 205 -26.89 8.50 39.52
C THR A 205 -25.39 8.50 39.78
N ARG A 206 -24.56 8.73 38.76
CA ARG A 206 -23.10 8.80 38.87
C ARG A 206 -22.63 10.24 39.12
N THR A 207 -23.29 11.19 38.47
CA THR A 207 -22.94 12.62 38.56
C THR A 207 -23.79 13.36 39.58
N ASP A 208 -24.96 12.82 39.94
CA ASP A 208 -25.97 13.45 40.79
C ASP A 208 -26.44 14.83 40.26
N THR A 209 -26.45 15.01 38.94
CA THR A 209 -26.93 16.23 38.27
C THR A 209 -28.14 15.94 37.37
N PRO A 210 -29.01 16.92 37.07
CA PRO A 210 -30.06 16.70 36.07
C PRO A 210 -29.48 16.52 34.66
N PRO A 211 -30.15 15.76 33.77
CA PRO A 211 -29.79 15.68 32.36
C PRO A 211 -29.72 17.04 31.66
N MET A 212 -28.84 17.12 30.66
CA MET A 212 -28.65 18.24 29.74
C MET A 212 -29.76 18.30 28.70
N GLY A 213 -30.11 17.16 28.09
CA GLY A 213 -30.99 17.07 26.92
C GLY A 213 -30.23 17.03 25.59
N VAL A 214 -29.17 16.23 25.55
CA VAL A 214 -28.33 16.00 24.37
C VAL A 214 -28.65 14.64 23.75
N GLU A 215 -28.60 14.61 22.43
CA GLU A 215 -28.59 13.41 21.59
C GLU A 215 -27.28 13.41 20.80
N ALA A 216 -26.60 12.27 20.71
CA ALA A 216 -25.33 12.14 20.00
C ALA A 216 -25.42 11.02 18.96
N HIS A 217 -25.07 11.34 17.72
CA HIS A 217 -24.86 10.36 16.64
C HIS A 217 -23.35 10.18 16.51
N VAL A 218 -22.87 8.95 16.63
CA VAL A 218 -21.44 8.70 16.76
C VAL A 218 -20.98 7.72 15.70
N SER A 219 -19.90 8.08 15.01
CA SER A 219 -19.14 7.21 14.13
C SER A 219 -17.78 6.91 14.76
N ALA A 220 -17.39 5.65 14.83
CA ALA A 220 -16.01 5.23 15.12
C ALA A 220 -15.44 4.51 13.91
N PHE A 221 -14.28 4.92 13.41
CA PHE A 221 -13.73 4.38 12.17
C PHE A 221 -12.21 4.29 12.19
N ALA A 222 -11.67 3.43 11.33
CA ALA A 222 -10.24 3.25 11.13
C ALA A 222 -9.96 2.79 9.69
N PHE A 223 -8.71 2.94 9.27
CA PHE A 223 -8.27 2.64 7.91
C PHE A 223 -7.52 1.31 7.84
N ASN A 224 -7.59 0.70 6.66
CA ASN A 224 -6.87 -0.51 6.32
C ASN A 224 -5.58 -0.18 5.57
N THR A 225 -4.72 0.63 6.19
CA THR A 225 -3.40 1.02 5.66
C THR A 225 -2.31 0.61 6.63
N ALA A 226 -1.09 0.38 6.17
CA ALA A 226 0.04 0.23 7.08
C ALA A 226 0.54 1.58 7.61
N GLY A 227 1.44 1.52 8.60
CA GLY A 227 2.02 2.70 9.25
C GLY A 227 1.09 3.34 10.28
N ALA A 228 1.33 4.64 10.53
CA ALA A 228 0.67 5.45 11.55
C ALA A 228 -0.85 5.33 11.53
N ILE A 229 -1.46 5.65 10.37
CA ILE A 229 -2.92 5.66 10.19
C ILE A 229 -3.53 4.27 10.43
N GLY A 230 -2.76 3.21 10.19
CA GLY A 230 -3.15 1.83 10.47
C GLY A 230 -3.26 1.47 11.96
N ASN A 231 -2.65 2.27 12.84
CA ASN A 231 -2.67 2.13 14.29
C ASN A 231 -3.62 3.15 14.95
N THR A 232 -4.25 4.03 14.17
CA THR A 232 -5.08 5.13 14.67
C THR A 232 -6.57 4.80 14.58
N THR A 233 -7.33 5.19 15.60
CA THR A 233 -8.80 5.19 15.55
C THR A 233 -9.34 6.61 15.59
N PHE A 234 -10.43 6.85 14.86
CA PHE A 234 -11.10 8.14 14.79
C PHE A 234 -12.53 8.04 15.28
N TYR A 235 -12.99 9.10 15.93
CA TYR A 235 -14.33 9.19 16.48
C TYR A 235 -14.95 10.53 16.13
N LYS A 236 -16.12 10.49 15.48
CA LYS A 236 -16.89 11.67 15.10
C LYS A 236 -18.21 11.69 15.87
N TYR A 237 -18.42 12.73 16.66
CA TYR A 237 -19.61 12.97 17.46
C TYR A 237 -20.40 14.14 16.87
N ARG A 238 -21.59 13.87 16.33
CA ARG A 238 -22.59 14.90 16.03
C ARG A 238 -23.54 15.02 17.22
N ILE A 239 -23.50 16.15 17.91
CA ILE A 239 -24.23 16.40 19.16
C ILE A 239 -25.36 17.37 18.87
N PHE A 240 -26.59 16.91 19.06
CA PHE A 240 -27.81 17.67 18.88
C PHE A 240 -28.37 18.09 20.24
N TYR A 241 -28.56 19.40 20.42
CA TYR A 241 -29.14 19.93 21.65
C TYR A 241 -30.65 20.14 21.54
N LYS A 242 -31.42 19.30 22.23
CA LYS A 242 -32.89 19.37 22.29
C LYS A 242 -33.42 20.02 23.57
N GLY A 243 -32.58 20.77 24.27
CA GLY A 243 -33.00 21.58 25.41
C GLY A 243 -33.68 22.89 24.99
N SER A 244 -34.52 23.45 25.85
CA SER A 244 -35.29 24.67 25.56
C SER A 244 -34.62 25.98 25.97
N VAL A 245 -33.44 25.91 26.61
CA VAL A 245 -32.67 27.04 27.15
C VAL A 245 -31.20 26.78 26.82
N PRO A 246 -30.38 27.79 26.48
CA PRO A 246 -28.96 27.57 26.20
C PRO A 246 -28.23 26.83 27.32
N LEU A 247 -27.33 25.93 26.92
CA LEU A 247 -26.34 25.28 27.79
C LEU A 247 -25.06 26.13 27.74
N GLU A 248 -24.83 26.92 28.79
CA GLU A 248 -23.72 27.86 28.90
C GLU A 248 -22.51 27.23 29.60
N GLN A 249 -21.31 27.74 29.35
CA GLN A 249 -20.07 27.21 29.95
C GLN A 249 -19.94 25.70 29.77
N THR A 250 -20.23 25.22 28.56
CA THR A 250 -20.21 23.81 28.21
C THR A 250 -18.78 23.36 27.99
N TYR A 251 -18.44 22.19 28.53
CA TYR A 251 -17.19 21.51 28.29
C TYR A 251 -17.47 20.09 27.83
N MET A 252 -16.65 19.62 26.89
CA MET A 252 -16.55 18.21 26.54
C MET A 252 -15.16 17.72 26.93
N GLY A 253 -15.12 16.57 27.60
CA GLY A 253 -13.88 15.93 28.03
C GLY A 253 -13.82 14.47 27.60
N ILE A 254 -12.63 14.02 27.26
CA ILE A 254 -12.30 12.61 26.99
C ILE A 254 -11.55 12.09 28.21
N PHE A 255 -12.24 11.25 28.99
CA PHE A 255 -11.64 10.54 30.11
C PHE A 255 -10.84 9.36 29.56
N SER A 256 -9.64 9.15 30.09
CA SER A 256 -8.84 7.95 29.82
C SER A 256 -8.26 7.38 31.10
N ASP A 257 -8.42 6.07 31.24
CA ASP A 257 -7.67 5.16 32.08
C ASP A 257 -6.83 4.31 31.12
N PRO A 258 -5.66 4.81 30.70
CA PRO A 258 -4.86 4.16 29.69
C PRO A 258 -4.39 2.76 30.10
N ASP A 259 -3.77 2.58 31.27
CA ASP A 259 -3.03 1.36 31.61
C ASP A 259 -2.26 0.83 30.40
N LEU A 260 -1.24 1.58 29.95
CA LEU A 260 -0.55 1.30 28.69
C LEU A 260 0.29 0.02 28.84
N GLY A 261 -0.37 -1.11 28.62
CA GLY A 261 0.15 -2.41 29.01
C GLY A 261 0.04 -2.61 30.52
N ASN A 262 1.14 -2.51 31.24
CA ASN A 262 1.13 -2.52 32.71
C ASN A 262 0.73 -1.14 33.26
N PHE A 263 -0.12 -1.14 34.28
CA PHE A 263 -0.64 0.10 34.87
C PHE A 263 0.33 0.73 35.87
N ASP A 264 1.29 -0.04 36.42
CA ASP A 264 2.15 0.43 37.51
C ASP A 264 3.32 1.33 37.04
N ASP A 265 3.59 1.39 35.74
CA ASP A 265 4.69 2.12 35.10
C ASP A 265 4.24 3.25 34.16
N ASP A 266 2.98 3.67 34.23
CA ASP A 266 2.44 4.75 33.39
C ASP A 266 2.93 6.16 33.79
N TYR A 267 3.29 6.94 32.77
CA TYR A 267 3.36 8.40 32.78
C TYR A 267 2.42 9.03 31.76
N VAL A 268 2.03 10.28 32.02
CA VAL A 268 1.14 11.05 31.14
C VAL A 268 1.68 12.44 30.85
N GLY A 269 1.29 13.00 29.71
CA GLY A 269 1.70 14.33 29.27
C GLY A 269 0.69 14.97 28.33
N CYS A 270 0.93 16.21 27.96
CA CYS A 270 0.20 16.86 26.88
C CYS A 270 1.12 17.66 25.97
N ASP A 271 0.68 17.91 24.74
CA ASP A 271 1.30 18.84 23.81
C ASP A 271 0.27 19.92 23.45
N THR A 272 0.50 21.14 23.94
CA THR A 272 -0.45 22.24 23.72
C THR A 272 -0.42 22.78 22.29
N THR A 273 0.63 22.47 21.51
CA THR A 273 0.73 22.93 20.12
C THR A 273 -0.07 22.03 19.21
N LEU A 274 0.05 20.71 19.41
CA LEU A 274 -0.73 19.72 18.67
C LEU A 274 -2.18 19.65 19.17
N GLY A 275 -2.43 19.98 20.44
CA GLY A 275 -3.75 19.78 21.06
C GLY A 275 -3.92 18.41 21.69
N MET A 276 -2.82 17.68 21.89
CA MET A 276 -2.81 16.26 22.25
C MET A 276 -2.61 16.02 23.75
N GLY A 277 -3.27 15.01 24.31
CA GLY A 277 -2.98 14.41 25.62
C GLY A 277 -2.57 12.95 25.48
N PHE A 278 -1.52 12.50 26.19
CA PHE A 278 -0.90 11.20 25.91
C PHE A 278 -0.41 10.45 27.16
N VAL A 279 -0.19 9.14 26.96
CA VAL A 279 0.39 8.18 27.91
C VAL A 279 1.63 7.51 27.30
N TYR A 280 2.61 7.18 28.15
CA TYR A 280 3.84 6.48 27.80
C TYR A 280 4.45 5.83 29.05
N ASN A 281 5.24 4.78 28.89
CA ASN A 281 5.85 4.07 30.03
C ASN A 281 7.03 4.85 30.63
N ALA A 282 7.22 4.70 31.94
CA ALA A 282 8.23 5.39 32.74
C ALA A 282 9.65 4.85 32.55
N ASP A 283 9.80 3.68 31.95
CA ASP A 283 11.05 3.16 31.42
C ASP A 283 10.81 2.36 30.12
N ASN A 284 11.83 1.64 29.67
CA ASN A 284 11.82 0.97 28.37
C ASN A 284 11.40 -0.51 28.42
N ASP A 285 10.99 -1.04 29.56
CA ASP A 285 10.53 -2.43 29.71
C ASP A 285 9.18 -2.45 30.41
N ASP A 286 8.11 -2.65 29.64
CA ASP A 286 6.75 -2.73 30.18
C ASP A 286 6.44 -4.15 30.64
N GLU A 287 6.50 -4.38 31.95
CA GLU A 287 6.58 -5.73 32.49
C GLU A 287 5.22 -6.44 32.70
N GLY A 288 5.28 -7.76 32.81
CA GLY A 288 4.13 -8.57 33.26
C GLY A 288 3.32 -9.18 32.12
N GLY A 289 2.14 -9.71 32.45
CA GLY A 289 1.30 -10.45 31.51
C GLY A 289 0.47 -9.56 30.58
N GLU A 290 0.29 -8.29 30.95
CA GLU A 290 -0.44 -7.28 30.19
C GLU A 290 0.49 -6.23 29.56
N GLY A 291 1.77 -6.17 29.98
CA GLY A 291 2.78 -5.25 29.44
C GLY A 291 3.27 -5.58 28.02
N TYR A 292 3.77 -4.57 27.33
CA TYR A 292 4.32 -4.62 25.96
C TYR A 292 5.75 -5.16 25.89
N GLY A 293 6.49 -5.21 27.01
CA GLY A 293 7.90 -5.59 27.07
C GLY A 293 8.86 -4.48 26.63
N ASP A 294 10.00 -4.86 26.06
CA ASP A 294 11.01 -3.92 25.58
C ASP A 294 10.46 -2.96 24.49
N ALA A 295 10.81 -1.67 24.58
CA ALA A 295 10.40 -0.60 23.66
C ALA A 295 8.86 -0.46 23.56
N PRO A 296 8.18 -0.15 24.69
CA PRO A 296 6.74 -0.01 24.72
C PRO A 296 6.27 1.21 23.90
N PRO A 297 5.04 1.16 23.36
CA PRO A 297 4.50 2.26 22.57
C PRO A 297 4.20 3.50 23.41
N ALA A 298 3.79 4.58 22.74
CA ALA A 298 3.04 5.68 23.34
C ALA A 298 1.65 5.77 22.69
N ALA A 299 0.66 6.24 23.45
CA ALA A 299 -0.70 6.44 22.95
C ALA A 299 -1.23 7.84 23.28
N GLY A 300 -1.81 8.52 22.29
CA GLY A 300 -2.18 9.93 22.35
C GLY A 300 -3.58 10.18 21.83
N TYR A 301 -4.27 11.13 22.43
CA TYR A 301 -5.58 11.62 22.04
C TYR A 301 -5.44 13.03 21.50
N ASP A 302 -6.00 13.31 20.32
CA ASP A 302 -6.03 14.66 19.76
C ASP A 302 -7.44 15.03 19.25
N PHE A 303 -7.82 16.30 19.42
CA PHE A 303 -9.04 16.88 18.84
C PHE A 303 -8.74 17.50 17.48
N PHE A 304 -8.86 16.71 16.41
CA PHE A 304 -8.80 17.23 15.04
C PHE A 304 -9.89 18.27 14.73
N GLN A 305 -11.04 18.16 15.42
CA GLN A 305 -12.09 19.17 15.38
C GLN A 305 -12.76 19.29 16.75
N GLY A 306 -12.64 20.45 17.40
CA GLY A 306 -13.42 20.73 18.60
C GLY A 306 -14.76 21.43 18.31
N PRO A 307 -15.42 21.98 19.34
CA PRO A 307 -16.70 22.67 19.21
C PRO A 307 -16.57 24.01 18.48
N LEU A 308 -17.63 24.38 17.75
CA LEU A 308 -17.80 25.68 17.11
C LEU A 308 -18.06 26.76 18.16
N VAL A 309 -17.28 27.84 18.09
CA VAL A 309 -17.46 29.08 18.85
C VAL A 309 -17.70 30.21 17.86
N THR A 310 -18.60 31.15 18.17
CA THR A 310 -19.05 32.16 17.17
C THR A 310 -19.16 33.58 17.73
N ASP A 311 -18.90 33.78 19.02
CA ASP A 311 -19.15 35.07 19.68
C ASP A 311 -18.57 35.18 21.11
N ASP A 312 -17.34 34.72 21.34
CA ASP A 312 -16.69 34.82 22.65
C ASP A 312 -15.62 35.93 22.76
N GLY A 313 -15.25 36.55 21.63
CA GLY A 313 -14.32 37.67 21.56
C GLY A 313 -12.85 37.26 21.75
N ILE A 314 -12.54 35.99 21.56
CA ILE A 314 -11.20 35.38 21.63
C ILE A 314 -10.84 34.86 20.24
N ASP A 315 -9.55 34.87 19.91
CA ASP A 315 -8.98 34.15 18.76
C ASP A 315 -8.62 32.74 19.27
N ASN A 316 -9.49 31.77 19.03
CA ASN A 316 -9.46 30.44 19.66
C ASN A 316 -8.59 29.43 18.90
N ASP A 317 -8.32 29.64 17.62
CA ASP A 317 -7.44 28.80 16.81
C ASP A 317 -6.06 29.41 16.54
N GLU A 318 -5.84 30.66 16.95
CA GLU A 318 -4.62 31.46 16.88
C GLU A 318 -4.22 31.87 15.45
N ASP A 319 -5.18 32.03 14.55
CA ASP A 319 -4.97 32.43 13.15
C ASP A 319 -4.82 33.97 12.96
N GLY A 320 -5.17 34.75 14.00
CA GLY A 320 -5.08 36.20 14.04
C GLY A 320 -6.40 36.93 13.71
N GLU A 321 -7.47 36.21 13.39
CA GLU A 321 -8.84 36.71 13.33
C GLU A 321 -9.57 36.43 14.67
N VAL A 322 -10.72 37.07 14.89
CA VAL A 322 -11.47 36.94 16.16
C VAL A 322 -12.94 36.79 15.81
N ASP A 323 -13.60 35.76 16.34
CA ASP A 323 -15.01 35.43 16.09
C ASP A 323 -15.33 35.25 14.59
N GLU A 324 -14.43 34.66 13.82
CA GLU A 324 -14.63 34.37 12.40
C GLU A 324 -15.58 33.20 12.16
N GLU A 325 -16.17 33.17 10.96
CA GLU A 325 -17.09 32.10 10.59
C GLU A 325 -16.33 30.78 10.46
N GLY A 326 -16.62 29.85 11.36
CA GLY A 326 -15.98 28.53 11.35
C GLY A 326 -14.97 28.32 12.48
N GLU A 327 -14.73 29.32 13.33
CA GLU A 327 -13.80 29.23 14.47
C GLU A 327 -14.08 27.99 15.37
N ARG A 328 -13.03 27.26 15.74
CA ARG A 328 -13.13 26.02 16.54
C ARG A 328 -12.20 26.07 17.75
N LEU A 329 -12.67 25.54 18.87
CA LEU A 329 -11.79 25.33 20.04
C LEU A 329 -10.90 24.11 19.84
N LYS A 330 -9.64 24.22 20.26
CA LYS A 330 -8.71 23.08 20.42
C LYS A 330 -8.81 22.49 21.83
N MET A 331 -7.78 21.78 22.29
CA MET A 331 -7.64 21.39 23.69
C MET A 331 -7.46 22.62 24.59
N THR A 332 -8.32 22.76 25.59
CA THR A 332 -8.35 23.92 26.52
C THR A 332 -7.89 23.59 27.93
N ALA A 333 -7.89 22.30 28.28
CA ALA A 333 -7.37 21.80 29.55
C ALA A 333 -6.91 20.35 29.43
N PHE A 334 -5.83 20.03 30.14
CA PHE A 334 -5.36 18.67 30.36
C PHE A 334 -5.09 18.49 31.85
N GLY A 335 -5.72 17.49 32.45
CA GLY A 335 -5.59 17.20 33.87
C GLY A 335 -5.35 15.72 34.14
N PHE A 336 -4.39 15.41 35.00
CA PHE A 336 -4.13 14.04 35.45
C PHE A 336 -4.49 13.84 36.93
N TYR A 337 -4.82 12.61 37.28
CA TYR A 337 -4.99 12.17 38.66
C TYR A 337 -4.69 10.66 38.80
N ASN A 338 -4.35 10.22 40.00
CA ASN A 338 -4.06 8.82 40.28
C ASN A 338 -5.29 8.11 40.86
N ASN A 339 -5.29 6.78 40.79
CA ASN A 339 -6.28 5.93 41.47
C ASN A 339 -6.32 6.24 42.97
N GLY A 340 -7.43 6.79 43.46
CA GLY A 340 -7.55 7.05 44.88
C GLY A 340 -8.53 8.14 45.28
N GLY A 341 -8.70 8.27 46.59
CA GLY A 341 -9.54 9.31 47.19
C GLY A 341 -8.84 10.67 47.34
N GLY A 342 -9.55 11.62 47.94
CA GLY A 342 -9.02 12.95 48.24
C GLY A 342 -9.20 13.93 47.09
N VAL A 343 -8.43 15.02 47.11
CA VAL A 343 -8.63 16.17 46.21
C VAL A 343 -7.94 16.00 44.85
N ILE A 344 -6.93 15.14 44.78
CA ILE A 344 -6.10 14.87 43.59
C ILE A 344 -6.32 13.47 42.99
N GLY A 345 -7.43 12.81 43.35
CA GLY A 345 -7.78 11.45 42.89
C GLY A 345 -9.19 11.41 42.29
N ASP A 346 -9.77 10.23 42.13
CA ASP A 346 -11.01 9.98 41.38
C ASP A 346 -12.17 10.93 41.70
N PRO A 347 -12.93 11.40 40.69
CA PRO A 347 -14.07 12.28 40.88
C PRO A 347 -15.24 11.53 41.54
N GLY A 348 -15.80 12.10 42.61
CA GLY A 348 -16.91 11.49 43.35
C GLY A 348 -18.30 11.81 42.77
N ASN A 349 -18.45 12.92 42.05
CA ASN A 349 -19.73 13.40 41.51
C ASN A 349 -19.49 14.33 40.30
N GLY A 350 -20.56 14.86 39.72
CA GLY A 350 -20.49 15.73 38.55
C GLY A 350 -19.75 17.05 38.79
N ALA A 351 -19.77 17.62 40.00
CA ALA A 351 -19.02 18.84 40.29
C ALA A 351 -17.50 18.61 40.26
N ASP A 352 -17.05 17.44 40.73
CA ASP A 352 -15.65 17.02 40.64
C ASP A 352 -15.21 16.86 39.18
N MET A 353 -16.00 16.14 38.36
CA MET A 353 -15.74 15.98 36.92
C MET A 353 -15.70 17.32 36.18
N TYR A 354 -16.65 18.20 36.47
CA TYR A 354 -16.71 19.54 35.90
C TYR A 354 -15.56 20.45 36.34
N ASN A 355 -14.96 20.21 37.50
CA ASN A 355 -13.73 20.90 37.89
C ASN A 355 -12.53 20.43 37.04
N TYR A 356 -12.38 19.13 36.87
CA TYR A 356 -11.31 18.55 36.06
C TYR A 356 -11.35 19.04 34.61
N MET A 357 -12.52 19.02 33.95
CA MET A 357 -12.68 19.54 32.59
C MET A 357 -12.36 21.05 32.45
N ARG A 358 -12.32 21.80 33.57
CA ARG A 358 -12.00 23.24 33.61
C ARG A 358 -10.56 23.53 34.04
N GLY A 359 -9.68 22.53 34.07
CA GLY A 359 -8.29 22.67 34.51
C GLY A 359 -8.17 22.95 36.02
N ARG A 360 -8.98 22.27 36.85
CA ARG A 360 -9.04 22.46 38.30
C ARG A 360 -9.08 21.14 39.05
N TRP A 361 -8.52 21.14 40.25
CA TRP A 361 -8.70 20.08 41.24
C TRP A 361 -10.13 20.07 41.78
N LYS A 362 -10.50 18.97 42.47
CA LYS A 362 -11.87 18.75 43.00
C LYS A 362 -12.37 19.84 43.96
N ASP A 363 -11.46 20.51 44.66
CA ASP A 363 -11.77 21.64 45.55
C ASP A 363 -11.92 22.99 44.80
N GLY A 364 -11.80 22.98 43.48
CA GLY A 364 -11.89 24.16 42.60
C GLY A 364 -10.57 24.92 42.44
N GLN A 365 -9.49 24.51 43.11
CA GLN A 365 -8.16 25.11 42.94
C GLN A 365 -7.65 24.89 41.51
N ARG A 366 -7.11 25.93 40.86
CA ARG A 366 -6.47 25.77 39.54
C ARG A 366 -5.18 24.95 39.65
N PHE A 367 -4.84 24.25 38.58
CA PHE A 367 -3.51 23.66 38.46
C PHE A 367 -2.44 24.76 38.49
N THR A 368 -1.25 24.42 38.99
CA THR A 368 -0.11 25.34 39.10
C THR A 368 1.13 24.76 38.43
N PHE A 369 1.87 25.59 37.70
CA PHE A 369 3.08 25.18 36.96
C PHE A 369 4.14 24.51 37.86
N GLY A 370 4.70 23.39 37.38
CA GLY A 370 5.71 22.59 38.07
C GLY A 370 5.14 21.55 39.06
N GLY A 371 5.99 20.64 39.51
CA GLY A 371 5.62 19.50 40.35
C GLY A 371 4.55 18.64 39.68
N ASN A 372 3.58 18.17 40.45
CA ASN A 372 2.41 17.45 39.95
C ASN A 372 1.25 18.36 39.54
N GLY A 373 1.48 19.65 39.31
CA GLY A 373 0.40 20.59 38.99
C GLY A 373 -0.32 21.16 40.22
N ARG A 374 0.23 20.98 41.43
CA ARG A 374 -0.37 21.50 42.67
C ARG A 374 0.66 22.05 43.64
N ASP A 375 0.43 23.27 44.12
CA ASP A 375 1.16 23.95 45.22
C ASP A 375 2.69 24.05 45.04
N PHE A 376 3.23 23.70 43.88
CA PHE A 376 4.66 23.83 43.55
C PHE A 376 5.05 25.28 43.24
N SER A 377 4.20 25.98 42.49
CA SER A 377 4.32 27.40 42.18
C SER A 377 2.99 28.12 42.38
N ASN A 378 3.00 29.45 42.24
CA ASN A 378 1.79 30.26 42.24
C ASN A 378 1.34 30.64 40.81
N ILE A 379 1.91 30.01 39.78
CA ILE A 379 1.60 30.32 38.38
C ILE A 379 0.47 29.37 37.94
N PRO A 380 -0.77 29.85 37.75
CA PRO A 380 -1.87 29.00 37.35
C PRO A 380 -1.70 28.52 35.90
N THR A 381 -2.10 27.29 35.63
CA THR A 381 -2.16 26.67 34.30
C THR A 381 -3.46 25.89 34.15
N SER A 382 -3.84 25.57 32.91
CA SER A 382 -4.90 24.58 32.60
C SER A 382 -4.33 23.25 32.09
N PHE A 383 -3.01 23.19 31.89
CA PHE A 383 -2.29 22.05 31.31
C PHE A 383 -1.24 21.55 32.29
N GLN A 384 -1.32 20.28 32.65
CA GLN A 384 -0.28 19.57 33.40
C GLN A 384 0.67 18.86 32.43
N PHE A 385 1.96 18.90 32.72
CA PHE A 385 3.02 18.24 31.94
C PHE A 385 3.07 18.55 30.43
N PRO A 386 3.15 19.84 30.01
CA PRO A 386 3.23 20.21 28.60
C PRO A 386 4.64 20.05 27.98
N GLY A 387 5.65 19.64 28.74
CA GLY A 387 7.03 19.51 28.24
C GLY A 387 7.27 18.17 27.52
N ASN A 388 8.12 18.17 26.48
CA ASN A 388 8.48 16.93 25.79
C ASN A 388 9.33 16.05 26.71
N PRO A 389 8.93 14.81 27.04
CA PRO A 389 9.75 13.93 27.87
C PRO A 389 11.14 13.69 27.27
N PRO A 390 12.22 13.62 28.07
CA PRO A 390 12.29 13.76 29.53
C PRO A 390 12.52 15.21 30.01
N GLU A 391 12.27 16.22 29.18
CA GLU A 391 12.51 17.63 29.49
C GLU A 391 11.53 18.19 30.55
N PHE A 392 11.85 19.35 31.11
CA PHE A 392 10.92 20.06 31.98
C PHE A 392 9.86 20.78 31.14
N TRP A 393 8.56 20.66 31.41
CA TRP A 393 7.89 20.05 32.56
C TRP A 393 7.19 18.75 32.14
N SER A 394 7.83 17.60 32.36
CA SER A 394 7.29 16.24 32.16
C SER A 394 7.30 15.47 33.48
N GLU A 395 6.72 14.26 33.53
CA GLU A 395 6.81 13.42 34.75
C GLU A 395 8.23 12.94 35.05
N PHE A 396 9.13 12.87 34.07
CA PHE A 396 10.56 12.59 34.27
C PHE A 396 11.31 13.77 34.92
N ASN A 397 10.86 14.99 34.67
CA ASN A 397 11.47 16.20 35.19
C ASN A 397 10.38 17.16 35.64
N SER A 398 9.80 16.87 36.80
CA SER A 398 8.64 17.60 37.30
C SER A 398 8.99 18.98 37.89
N ASP A 399 10.23 19.20 38.30
CA ASP A 399 10.67 20.40 39.05
C ASP A 399 11.78 21.21 38.35
N GLY A 400 12.22 20.78 37.17
CA GLY A 400 13.30 21.41 36.42
C GLY A 400 14.70 21.02 36.91
N GLN A 401 14.81 20.09 37.86
CA GLN A 401 16.07 19.58 38.42
C GLN A 401 16.29 18.10 38.11
N GLY A 402 15.43 17.49 37.28
CA GLY A 402 15.48 16.07 36.93
C GLY A 402 14.81 15.16 37.97
N THR A 403 13.89 15.70 38.78
CA THR A 403 13.12 14.89 39.74
C THR A 403 11.92 14.25 39.05
N ALA A 404 11.96 12.93 38.90
CA ALA A 404 10.85 12.14 38.39
C ALA A 404 9.72 11.97 39.44
N ILE A 405 8.47 11.98 38.99
CA ILE A 405 7.31 11.56 39.78
C ILE A 405 7.29 10.03 39.78
N ALA A 406 6.94 9.39 40.90
CA ALA A 406 6.83 7.93 40.92
C ALA A 406 5.72 7.47 39.97
N PRO A 407 5.96 6.51 39.06
CA PRO A 407 4.92 5.97 38.21
C PRO A 407 3.85 5.25 39.04
N ALA A 408 2.66 5.16 38.47
CA ALA A 408 1.46 4.60 39.08
C ALA A 408 0.36 4.49 38.03
N ASP A 409 -0.74 3.82 38.39
CA ASP A 409 -2.01 3.85 37.65
C ASP A 409 -2.49 5.32 37.44
N ARG A 410 -2.31 5.80 36.21
CA ARG A 410 -2.62 7.18 35.78
C ARG A 410 -3.98 7.25 35.13
N ARG A 411 -4.72 8.30 35.45
CA ARG A 411 -5.91 8.73 34.70
C ARG A 411 -5.73 10.15 34.24
N PHE A 412 -6.31 10.47 33.10
CA PHE A 412 -6.36 11.85 32.64
C PHE A 412 -7.72 12.22 32.02
N ILE A 413 -7.95 13.53 31.96
CA ILE A 413 -9.02 14.16 31.19
C ILE A 413 -8.36 15.13 30.20
N MET A 414 -8.75 15.02 28.94
CA MET A 414 -8.46 16.02 27.92
C MET A 414 -9.77 16.73 27.59
N ALA A 415 -9.82 18.06 27.71
CA ALA A 415 -11.08 18.80 27.58
C ALA A 415 -11.00 20.03 26.66
N THR A 416 -12.14 20.33 26.03
CA THR A 416 -12.36 21.50 25.19
C THR A 416 -13.57 22.31 25.71
N GLY A 417 -13.42 23.63 25.82
CA GLY A 417 -14.42 24.57 26.34
C GLY A 417 -13.82 25.80 27.05
N PRO A 418 -14.67 26.76 27.48
CA PRO A 418 -16.11 26.72 27.45
C PRO A 418 -16.69 27.12 26.09
N PHE A 419 -17.82 26.54 25.73
CA PHE A 419 -18.65 27.00 24.62
C PHE A 419 -20.14 27.05 25.02
N THR A 420 -20.99 27.64 24.17
CA THR A 420 -22.43 27.71 24.41
C THR A 420 -23.17 26.93 23.33
N ILE A 421 -24.06 26.02 23.74
CA ILE A 421 -24.95 25.32 22.81
C ILE A 421 -26.37 25.86 22.98
N ARG A 422 -26.97 26.39 21.92
CA ARG A 422 -28.32 26.96 21.93
C ARG A 422 -29.37 25.91 21.49
N PRO A 423 -30.65 26.11 21.83
CA PRO A 423 -31.72 25.21 21.40
C PRO A 423 -31.72 24.95 19.89
N ASN A 424 -31.70 23.66 19.51
CA ASN A 424 -31.60 23.15 18.14
C ASN A 424 -30.25 23.37 17.45
N ASP A 425 -29.20 23.76 18.19
CA ASP A 425 -27.84 23.75 17.64
C ASP A 425 -27.32 22.32 17.50
N GLU A 426 -26.46 22.13 16.50
CA GLU A 426 -25.64 20.95 16.29
C GLU A 426 -24.17 21.32 16.54
N GLN A 427 -23.43 20.43 17.19
CA GLN A 427 -21.99 20.53 17.39
C GLN A 427 -21.33 19.27 16.85
N GLU A 428 -20.28 19.42 16.07
CA GLU A 428 -19.54 18.30 15.51
C GLU A 428 -18.12 18.28 16.06
N ILE A 429 -17.75 17.19 16.74
CA ILE A 429 -16.46 17.03 17.38
C ILE A 429 -15.81 15.76 16.85
N VAL A 430 -14.55 15.87 16.45
CA VAL A 430 -13.75 14.77 15.90
C VAL A 430 -12.47 14.63 16.71
N PHE A 431 -12.19 13.42 17.18
CA PHE A 431 -10.94 13.12 17.86
C PHE A 431 -10.32 11.80 17.38
N GLY A 432 -9.00 11.70 17.52
CA GLY A 432 -8.22 10.50 17.23
C GLY A 432 -7.63 9.87 18.49
N ILE A 433 -7.31 8.59 18.41
CA ILE A 433 -6.38 7.92 19.31
C ILE A 433 -5.26 7.32 18.46
N VAL A 434 -4.06 7.89 18.57
CA VAL A 434 -2.85 7.50 17.83
C VAL A 434 -1.99 6.61 18.73
N THR A 435 -1.46 5.49 18.20
CA THR A 435 -0.55 4.61 18.95
C THR A 435 0.67 4.29 18.10
N SER A 436 1.86 4.57 18.63
CA SER A 436 3.11 4.48 17.87
C SER A 436 4.22 3.80 18.66
N PHE A 437 5.10 3.11 17.94
CA PHE A 437 6.22 2.32 18.48
C PHE A 437 7.53 2.91 17.96
N GLY A 438 8.34 3.47 18.87
CA GLY A 438 9.69 3.94 18.60
C GLY A 438 10.76 2.92 19.00
N ASP A 439 12.02 3.32 18.90
CA ASP A 439 13.18 2.51 19.34
C ASP A 439 13.24 2.34 20.86
N ASP A 440 12.65 3.28 21.60
CA ASP A 440 12.45 3.22 23.04
C ASP A 440 11.16 3.95 23.49
N ASN A 441 10.87 3.96 24.78
CA ASN A 441 9.67 4.59 25.36
C ASN A 441 9.61 6.12 25.12
N ILE A 442 10.75 6.81 24.98
CA ILE A 442 10.80 8.24 24.68
C ILE A 442 10.64 8.48 23.19
N ASP A 443 11.36 7.72 22.36
CA ASP A 443 11.24 7.78 20.91
C ASP A 443 9.81 7.45 20.45
N SER A 444 9.09 6.60 21.19
CA SER A 444 7.67 6.33 20.96
C SER A 444 6.80 7.58 21.11
N VAL A 445 7.12 8.50 22.04
CA VAL A 445 6.42 9.77 22.20
C VAL A 445 6.69 10.69 21.00
N ASP A 446 7.96 10.82 20.60
CA ASP A 446 8.34 11.64 19.45
C ASP A 446 7.72 11.10 18.15
N LYS A 447 7.72 9.78 17.97
CA LYS A 447 7.07 9.13 16.83
C LYS A 447 5.56 9.31 16.84
N MET A 448 4.90 9.16 17.98
CA MET A 448 3.45 9.38 18.10
C MET A 448 3.08 10.82 17.72
N LYS A 449 3.87 11.82 18.13
CA LYS A 449 3.67 13.22 17.72
C LYS A 449 3.85 13.42 16.21
N ALA A 450 4.79 12.73 15.58
CA ALA A 450 4.98 12.79 14.13
C ALA A 450 3.83 12.08 13.38
N ASP A 451 3.37 10.94 13.89
CA ASP A 451 2.27 10.16 13.34
C ASP A 451 0.91 10.90 13.48
N ASP A 452 0.75 11.71 14.53
CA ASP A 452 -0.40 12.60 14.74
C ASP A 452 -0.53 13.69 13.67
N LEU A 453 0.58 14.29 13.24
CA LEU A 453 0.58 15.26 12.12
C LEU A 453 0.06 14.64 10.82
N LEU A 454 0.36 13.36 10.56
CA LEU A 454 -0.20 12.64 9.43
C LEU A 454 -1.71 12.38 9.62
N ALA A 455 -2.14 12.03 10.84
CA ALA A 455 -3.55 11.86 11.14
C ALA A 455 -4.36 13.17 10.97
N GLN A 456 -3.77 14.32 11.35
CA GLN A 456 -4.33 15.65 11.09
C GLN A 456 -4.45 15.92 9.59
N ALA A 457 -3.41 15.66 8.79
CA ALA A 457 -3.46 15.84 7.33
C ALA A 457 -4.54 14.96 6.68
N VAL A 458 -4.77 13.75 7.21
CA VAL A 458 -5.85 12.85 6.77
C VAL A 458 -7.23 13.39 7.16
N PHE A 459 -7.36 14.02 8.32
CA PHE A 459 -8.58 14.73 8.70
C PHE A 459 -8.85 15.93 7.78
N ASP A 460 -7.84 16.72 7.43
CA ASP A 460 -7.97 17.93 6.61
C ASP A 460 -8.51 17.65 5.20
N ILE A 461 -8.27 16.45 4.68
CA ILE A 461 -8.87 15.95 3.42
C ILE A 461 -10.19 15.18 3.64
N ASN A 462 -10.89 15.45 4.75
CA ASN A 462 -12.15 14.80 5.13
C ASN A 462 -12.09 13.26 5.17
N PHE A 463 -10.94 12.69 5.53
CA PHE A 463 -10.73 11.24 5.55
C PHE A 463 -10.82 10.56 4.18
N GLU A 464 -10.73 11.32 3.07
CA GLU A 464 -10.79 10.83 1.70
C GLU A 464 -9.43 10.32 1.20
N LEU A 465 -8.87 9.34 1.90
CA LEU A 465 -7.71 8.61 1.39
C LEU A 465 -8.12 7.64 0.29
N PRO A 466 -7.31 7.51 -0.80
CA PRO A 466 -7.45 6.39 -1.70
C PRO A 466 -7.24 5.08 -0.93
N SER A 467 -7.84 3.99 -1.39
CA SER A 467 -7.58 2.69 -0.77
C SER A 467 -6.13 2.28 -1.06
N PRO A 468 -5.33 1.90 -0.04
CA PRO A 468 -3.94 1.47 -0.24
C PRO A 468 -3.88 0.15 -1.04
N PRO A 469 -2.70 -0.27 -1.52
CA PRO A 469 -2.56 -1.56 -2.20
C PRO A 469 -3.14 -2.68 -1.32
N ALA A 470 -4.00 -3.52 -1.87
CA ALA A 470 -4.62 -4.59 -1.08
C ALA A 470 -3.55 -5.53 -0.51
N ALA A 471 -3.84 -6.08 0.67
CA ALA A 471 -2.94 -7.02 1.33
C ALA A 471 -2.78 -8.30 0.47
N PRO A 472 -1.54 -8.76 0.19
CA PRO A 472 -1.32 -9.98 -0.58
C PRO A 472 -1.98 -11.19 0.10
N ARG A 473 -2.66 -12.05 -0.65
CA ARG A 473 -3.26 -13.27 -0.10
C ARG A 473 -2.21 -14.37 -0.06
N VAL A 474 -1.84 -14.81 1.15
CA VAL A 474 -0.72 -15.73 1.33
C VAL A 474 -1.19 -17.19 1.45
N THR A 475 -0.47 -18.09 0.77
CA THR A 475 -0.50 -19.54 0.97
C THR A 475 0.88 -20.01 1.44
N THR A 476 0.93 -21.04 2.29
CA THR A 476 2.20 -21.58 2.80
C THR A 476 2.32 -23.08 2.57
N THR A 477 3.52 -23.52 2.23
CA THR A 477 3.88 -24.93 2.08
C THR A 477 5.04 -25.25 3.02
N ALA A 478 4.82 -26.16 3.98
CA ALA A 478 5.83 -26.60 4.93
C ALA A 478 6.77 -27.65 4.31
N LYS A 479 8.08 -27.52 4.54
CA LYS A 479 9.14 -28.44 4.11
C LYS A 479 10.07 -28.78 5.29
N ASP A 480 10.99 -29.73 5.08
CA ASP A 480 11.97 -30.13 6.11
C ASP A 480 12.97 -28.99 6.38
N GLY A 481 12.80 -28.30 7.50
CA GLY A 481 13.66 -27.19 7.90
C GLY A 481 13.48 -25.90 7.09
N SER A 482 12.46 -25.84 6.23
CA SER A 482 12.11 -24.65 5.47
C SER A 482 10.59 -24.49 5.28
N ILE A 483 10.17 -23.33 4.82
CA ILE A 483 8.82 -23.06 4.34
C ILE A 483 8.90 -22.32 3.01
N LEU A 484 7.91 -22.54 2.17
CA LEU A 484 7.64 -21.72 0.99
C LEU A 484 6.40 -20.87 1.28
N ILE A 485 6.54 -19.56 1.06
CA ILE A 485 5.48 -18.56 1.18
C ILE A 485 5.14 -18.12 -0.24
N GLU A 486 3.88 -18.20 -0.64
CA GLU A 486 3.37 -17.81 -1.97
C GLU A 486 2.27 -16.77 -1.78
N TRP A 487 2.16 -15.75 -2.64
CA TRP A 487 1.12 -14.73 -2.53
C TRP A 487 0.53 -14.28 -3.87
N GLY A 488 -0.72 -13.81 -3.84
CA GLY A 488 -1.39 -13.26 -5.02
C GLY A 488 -2.68 -12.51 -4.71
N TYR A 489 -3.45 -12.23 -5.75
CA TYR A 489 -4.61 -11.33 -5.71
C TYR A 489 -5.82 -11.90 -6.44
N ARG A 490 -7.02 -11.47 -6.01
CA ARG A 490 -8.25 -11.66 -6.78
C ARG A 490 -8.32 -10.60 -7.88
N PRO A 491 -9.04 -10.87 -8.98
CA PRO A 491 -9.30 -9.86 -10.01
C PRO A 491 -9.99 -8.58 -9.50
N THR A 492 -10.62 -8.61 -8.32
CA THR A 492 -11.30 -7.47 -7.69
C THR A 492 -10.40 -6.66 -6.75
N ASP A 493 -9.20 -7.14 -6.43
CA ASP A 493 -8.28 -6.43 -5.55
C ASP A 493 -7.61 -5.28 -6.34
N ASN A 494 -7.42 -4.10 -5.74
CA ASN A 494 -7.01 -2.86 -6.43
C ASN A 494 -5.54 -2.83 -6.93
N ASN A 495 -4.81 -3.90 -6.70
CA ASN A 495 -3.43 -4.13 -7.15
C ASN A 495 -3.29 -5.52 -7.79
N TYR A 496 -4.39 -6.06 -8.35
CA TYR A 496 -4.36 -7.26 -9.17
C TYR A 496 -3.34 -7.13 -10.31
N LEU A 497 -2.49 -8.16 -10.49
CA LEU A 497 -1.39 -8.16 -11.45
C LEU A 497 -0.42 -6.97 -11.28
N ASP A 498 -0.18 -6.57 -10.03
CA ASP A 498 0.75 -5.49 -9.67
C ASP A 498 0.37 -4.14 -10.32
N ALA A 499 -0.91 -3.98 -10.70
CA ALA A 499 -1.47 -2.80 -11.34
C ALA A 499 -2.16 -1.91 -10.31
N TYR A 500 -1.37 -1.21 -9.50
CA TYR A 500 -1.84 -0.16 -8.59
C TYR A 500 -1.38 1.21 -9.07
N ASN A 501 -2.32 2.15 -9.15
CA ASN A 501 -2.08 3.57 -9.43
C ASN A 501 -3.22 4.37 -8.80
N VAL A 502 -2.88 5.28 -7.88
CA VAL A 502 -3.84 6.22 -7.27
C VAL A 502 -3.20 7.57 -7.06
N ILE A 503 -3.99 8.63 -7.17
CA ILE A 503 -3.54 9.99 -6.86
C ILE A 503 -3.30 10.13 -5.35
N ASP A 504 -2.21 10.78 -4.96
CA ASP A 504 -1.96 11.24 -3.60
C ASP A 504 -2.79 12.52 -3.33
N PRO A 505 -3.84 12.45 -2.49
CA PRO A 505 -4.69 13.60 -2.21
C PRO A 505 -3.99 14.69 -1.38
N LEU A 506 -2.80 14.42 -0.82
CA LEU A 506 -2.03 15.39 -0.04
C LEU A 506 -1.15 16.30 -0.91
N LEU A 507 -1.07 16.03 -2.22
CA LEU A 507 -0.33 16.85 -3.16
C LEU A 507 -1.27 17.78 -3.95
N SER A 508 -0.75 18.95 -4.31
CA SER A 508 -1.44 19.86 -5.23
C SER A 508 -1.64 19.21 -6.60
N GLU A 509 -2.79 19.48 -7.24
CA GLU A 509 -3.10 19.02 -8.60
C GLU A 509 -2.10 19.53 -9.65
N ASP A 510 -1.37 20.61 -9.38
CA ASP A 510 -0.35 21.17 -10.28
C ASP A 510 0.95 20.34 -10.33
N VAL A 511 1.08 19.31 -9.50
CA VAL A 511 2.25 18.43 -9.44
C VAL A 511 2.19 17.39 -10.56
N THR A 512 3.22 17.33 -11.41
CA THR A 512 3.27 16.44 -12.59
C THR A 512 3.39 14.95 -12.27
N ASP A 513 3.82 14.58 -11.07
CA ASP A 513 3.93 13.20 -10.58
C ASP A 513 3.29 13.13 -9.19
N ASN A 514 1.96 13.04 -9.19
CA ASN A 514 1.13 12.99 -7.98
C ASN A 514 0.55 11.59 -7.73
N ASP A 515 0.98 10.55 -8.45
CA ASP A 515 0.45 9.20 -8.30
C ASP A 515 1.35 8.29 -7.46
N TYR A 516 0.73 7.52 -6.56
CA TYR A 516 1.32 6.31 -6.01
C TYR A 516 1.19 5.16 -6.99
N ASN A 517 2.31 4.66 -7.50
CA ASN A 517 2.37 3.51 -8.40
C ASN A 517 2.82 2.27 -7.64
N PHE A 518 2.28 1.09 -7.98
CA PHE A 518 2.75 -0.18 -7.42
C PHE A 518 4.27 -0.29 -7.54
N GLU A 519 4.95 -0.63 -6.47
CA GLU A 519 6.42 -0.71 -6.45
C GLU A 519 6.90 -2.12 -6.13
N GLY A 520 6.34 -2.80 -5.12
CA GLY A 520 6.82 -4.12 -4.76
C GLY A 520 6.19 -4.77 -3.53
N TYR A 521 6.88 -5.79 -3.03
CA TYR A 521 6.52 -6.57 -1.84
C TYR A 521 7.64 -6.60 -0.80
N ASN A 522 7.26 -6.52 0.48
CA ASN A 522 8.13 -6.78 1.62
C ASN A 522 7.73 -8.07 2.33
N VAL A 523 8.70 -8.91 2.68
CA VAL A 523 8.51 -10.15 3.44
C VAL A 523 9.19 -10.02 4.80
N TYR A 524 8.45 -10.27 5.88
CA TYR A 524 8.91 -10.13 7.25
C TYR A 524 8.88 -11.45 8.01
N GLN A 525 9.80 -11.61 8.96
CA GLN A 525 9.74 -12.63 10.02
C GLN A 525 9.59 -11.95 11.38
N TYR A 526 8.65 -12.42 12.18
CA TYR A 526 8.41 -11.92 13.52
C TYR A 526 8.91 -12.92 14.56
N ALA A 527 9.51 -12.42 15.64
CA ALA A 527 10.00 -13.23 16.75
C ALA A 527 8.85 -13.94 17.49
N SER A 528 7.69 -13.30 17.53
CA SER A 528 6.47 -13.83 18.16
C SER A 528 5.24 -13.25 17.47
N ARG A 529 4.04 -13.64 17.94
CA ARG A 529 2.79 -13.02 17.51
C ARG A 529 2.68 -11.55 17.92
N ALA A 530 3.36 -11.15 19.00
CA ALA A 530 3.30 -9.81 19.57
C ALA A 530 4.26 -8.83 18.88
N ASP A 531 5.38 -9.33 18.35
CA ASP A 531 6.39 -8.53 17.64
C ASP A 531 5.75 -7.73 16.48
N GLN A 532 5.87 -6.40 16.52
CA GLN A 532 5.33 -5.49 15.52
C GLN A 532 6.36 -4.95 14.54
N THR A 533 7.61 -4.89 14.96
CA THR A 533 8.70 -4.40 14.13
C THR A 533 8.96 -5.38 13.00
N GLY A 534 9.11 -6.67 13.35
CA GLY A 534 9.48 -7.71 12.41
C GLY A 534 10.87 -7.49 11.81
N LYS A 535 11.53 -8.58 11.44
CA LYS A 535 12.75 -8.55 10.66
C LYS A 535 12.40 -8.67 9.18
N LEU A 536 12.73 -7.64 8.39
CA LEU A 536 12.67 -7.72 6.93
C LEU A 536 13.59 -8.85 6.44
N LEU A 537 13.01 -9.82 5.73
CA LEU A 537 13.73 -10.94 5.12
C LEU A 537 14.09 -10.66 3.66
N ALA A 538 13.16 -10.04 2.92
CA ALA A 538 13.32 -9.75 1.51
C ALA A 538 12.42 -8.59 1.07
N THR A 539 12.89 -7.86 0.07
CA THR A 539 12.13 -6.89 -0.72
C THR A 539 12.18 -7.34 -2.17
N TYR A 540 11.03 -7.31 -2.84
CA TYR A 540 10.86 -7.61 -4.25
C TYR A 540 10.21 -6.43 -4.95
N ASP A 541 11.01 -5.65 -5.67
CA ASP A 541 10.66 -4.37 -6.25
C ASP A 541 10.82 -4.38 -7.78
N LYS A 542 10.09 -3.49 -8.45
CA LYS A 542 10.24 -3.25 -9.88
C LYS A 542 11.68 -2.85 -10.21
N VAL A 543 12.20 -3.34 -11.33
CA VAL A 543 13.53 -2.95 -11.83
C VAL A 543 13.44 -1.57 -12.49
N ASN A 544 13.43 -0.51 -11.69
CA ASN A 544 13.23 0.86 -12.14
C ASN A 544 14.29 1.84 -11.58
N GLY A 545 15.25 1.35 -10.79
CA GLY A 545 16.34 2.14 -10.21
C GLY A 545 16.07 2.62 -8.78
N ILE A 546 14.90 2.31 -8.19
CA ILE A 546 14.47 2.78 -6.86
C ILE A 546 14.97 1.82 -5.77
N LYS A 547 16.27 1.90 -5.47
CA LYS A 547 16.90 0.99 -4.47
C LYS A 547 16.80 1.44 -3.03
N ARG A 548 16.54 2.73 -2.79
CA ARG A 548 16.51 3.29 -1.43
C ARG A 548 15.58 4.48 -1.36
N VAL A 549 14.54 4.35 -0.56
CA VAL A 549 13.59 5.43 -0.27
C VAL A 549 13.94 6.04 1.09
N ILE A 550 14.07 7.36 1.12
CA ILE A 550 14.38 8.14 2.31
C ILE A 550 13.29 9.20 2.49
N GLU A 551 12.70 9.26 3.68
CA GLU A 551 11.74 10.28 4.12
C GLU A 551 12.34 11.18 5.21
N GLY A 552 11.83 12.41 5.31
CA GLY A 552 12.19 13.41 6.33
C GLY A 552 13.16 14.50 5.86
N ASN A 553 12.90 15.75 6.29
CA ASN A 553 13.71 16.92 5.93
C ASN A 553 14.89 17.22 6.89
N GLU A 554 15.12 16.42 7.94
CA GLU A 554 16.32 16.64 8.79
C GLU A 554 16.83 15.44 9.62
N ILE A 555 16.24 14.24 9.53
CA ILE A 555 16.82 12.98 10.04
C ILE A 555 16.51 11.88 9.03
N THR A 556 17.54 11.13 8.60
CA THR A 556 17.41 10.10 7.55
C THR A 556 16.64 8.88 8.04
N PHE A 557 15.36 8.77 7.68
CA PHE A 557 14.59 7.54 7.84
C PHE A 557 14.58 6.78 6.51
N VAL A 558 15.15 5.57 6.50
CA VAL A 558 15.05 4.68 5.34
C VAL A 558 13.69 3.99 5.44
N THR A 559 12.77 4.34 4.55
CA THR A 559 11.38 3.84 4.59
C THR A 559 11.15 2.64 3.68
N ALA A 560 12.03 2.41 2.70
CA ALA A 560 12.13 1.17 1.96
C ALA A 560 13.55 0.97 1.41
N GLU A 561 14.05 -0.26 1.45
CA GLU A 561 15.24 -0.68 0.71
C GLU A 561 14.81 -1.69 -0.35
N GLY A 562 15.02 -1.31 -1.60
CA GLY A 562 14.78 -2.10 -2.80
C GLY A 562 16.07 -2.74 -3.30
N ASN A 563 15.97 -3.89 -3.96
CA ASN A 563 17.14 -4.57 -4.53
C ASN A 563 17.19 -4.43 -6.06
N ASP A 564 16.18 -3.81 -6.70
CA ASP A 564 15.91 -3.85 -8.14
C ASP A 564 16.02 -5.29 -8.69
N THR A 565 15.51 -6.27 -7.93
CA THR A 565 15.63 -7.70 -8.29
C THR A 565 14.47 -8.21 -9.13
N GLY A 566 13.44 -7.39 -9.33
CA GLY A 566 12.17 -7.80 -9.93
C GLY A 566 11.15 -8.17 -8.87
N VAL A 567 9.88 -8.04 -9.26
CA VAL A 567 8.74 -8.44 -8.45
C VAL A 567 8.64 -9.96 -8.50
N LEU A 568 8.58 -10.60 -7.32
CA LEU A 568 8.29 -12.01 -7.17
C LEU A 568 7.06 -12.17 -6.27
N HIS A 569 6.40 -13.31 -6.39
CA HIS A 569 5.19 -13.68 -5.66
C HIS A 569 5.41 -14.90 -4.77
N TYR A 570 6.68 -15.23 -4.47
CA TYR A 570 7.05 -16.27 -3.53
C TYR A 570 8.37 -16.00 -2.79
N HIS A 571 8.55 -16.62 -1.62
CA HIS A 571 9.78 -16.57 -0.82
C HIS A 571 9.99 -17.88 -0.06
N GLU A 572 11.19 -18.47 -0.14
CA GLU A 572 11.56 -19.64 0.66
C GLU A 572 12.43 -19.24 1.87
N VAL A 573 11.97 -19.62 3.06
CA VAL A 573 12.69 -19.38 4.32
C VAL A 573 13.29 -20.69 4.81
N GLY A 574 14.63 -20.79 4.83
CA GLY A 574 15.37 -21.96 5.32
C GLY A 574 15.91 -21.80 6.75
N GLY A 575 16.51 -22.88 7.27
CA GLY A 575 17.17 -22.88 8.59
C GLY A 575 16.22 -22.92 9.78
N LEU A 576 14.99 -23.36 9.56
CA LEU A 576 13.95 -23.45 10.58
C LEU A 576 14.02 -24.79 11.33
N THR A 577 13.57 -24.79 12.58
CA THR A 577 13.43 -26.03 13.36
C THR A 577 12.03 -26.59 13.12
N ASN A 578 11.94 -27.81 12.60
CA ASN A 578 10.65 -28.46 12.40
C ASN A 578 9.82 -28.54 13.68
N TYR A 579 8.50 -28.49 13.50
CA TYR A 579 7.50 -28.60 14.56
C TYR A 579 7.58 -27.46 15.57
N GLN A 580 8.17 -26.32 15.23
CA GLN A 580 8.11 -25.06 15.97
C GLN A 580 7.23 -24.05 15.22
N THR A 581 6.44 -23.24 15.91
CA THR A 581 5.63 -22.21 15.25
C THR A 581 6.49 -20.97 14.97
N TYR A 582 6.43 -20.48 13.74
CA TYR A 582 7.06 -19.25 13.29
C TYR A 582 5.99 -18.29 12.75
N TYR A 583 6.29 -16.98 12.78
CA TYR A 583 5.38 -15.92 12.37
C TYR A 583 6.01 -15.10 11.24
N PHE A 584 5.24 -14.83 10.19
CA PHE A 584 5.69 -14.11 9.01
C PHE A 584 4.62 -13.12 8.53
N GLY A 585 5.01 -12.21 7.65
CA GLY A 585 4.08 -11.31 6.97
C GLY A 585 4.54 -10.94 5.56
N VAL A 586 3.59 -10.69 4.68
CA VAL A 586 3.83 -10.14 3.33
C VAL A 586 3.03 -8.85 3.16
N GLN A 587 3.65 -7.84 2.57
CA GLN A 587 3.05 -6.52 2.37
C GLN A 587 3.32 -6.02 0.96
N ALA A 588 2.29 -5.51 0.29
CA ALA A 588 2.46 -4.74 -0.95
C ALA A 588 2.67 -3.27 -0.64
N TYR A 589 3.44 -2.57 -1.46
CA TYR A 589 3.60 -1.13 -1.35
C TYR A 589 3.67 -0.44 -2.70
N ALA A 590 3.28 0.82 -2.69
CA ALA A 590 3.36 1.75 -3.80
C ALA A 590 4.34 2.89 -3.47
N TYR A 591 4.81 3.56 -4.50
CA TYR A 591 5.80 4.62 -4.41
C TYR A 591 5.36 5.87 -5.18
N ASN A 592 5.63 7.02 -4.59
CA ASN A 592 5.56 8.34 -5.21
C ASN A 592 6.80 9.16 -4.78
N ALA A 593 7.58 9.67 -5.73
CA ALA A 593 8.80 10.42 -5.43
C ALA A 593 8.55 11.80 -4.82
N THR A 594 7.41 12.41 -5.16
CA THR A 594 7.03 13.78 -4.81
C THR A 594 6.30 13.86 -3.48
N SER A 595 5.63 12.78 -3.07
CA SER A 595 4.87 12.74 -1.83
C SER A 595 5.74 12.96 -0.59
N GLY A 596 5.17 13.62 0.43
CA GLY A 596 5.76 13.68 1.78
C GLY A 596 5.89 12.30 2.41
N GLN A 597 4.94 11.40 2.13
CA GLN A 597 5.01 9.98 2.43
C GLN A 597 5.33 9.24 1.13
N LYS A 598 6.60 8.97 0.85
CA LYS A 598 7.00 8.39 -0.44
C LYS A 598 6.54 6.95 -0.61
N VAL A 599 6.38 6.22 0.48
CA VAL A 599 5.93 4.83 0.47
C VAL A 599 4.50 4.72 0.98
N TYR A 600 3.58 4.30 0.10
CA TYR A 600 2.20 4.01 0.45
C TYR A 600 1.96 2.51 0.52
N ALA A 601 2.05 1.97 1.72
CA ALA A 601 2.03 0.53 1.96
C ALA A 601 0.65 0.01 2.37
N GLY A 602 0.25 -1.09 1.74
CA GLY A 602 -0.92 -1.86 2.12
C GLY A 602 -0.79 -2.53 3.49
N PRO A 603 -1.87 -3.08 4.05
CA PRO A 603 -1.79 -3.89 5.27
C PRO A 603 -0.86 -5.08 5.11
N ILE A 604 -0.17 -5.43 6.19
CA ILE A 604 0.66 -6.65 6.23
C ILE A 604 -0.25 -7.86 6.45
N ASN A 605 -0.23 -8.82 5.53
CA ASN A 605 -0.86 -10.12 5.77
C ASN A 605 0.03 -10.99 6.66
N ARG A 606 -0.24 -11.01 7.97
CA ARG A 606 0.49 -11.82 8.95
C ARG A 606 -0.11 -13.21 9.11
N PHE A 607 0.75 -14.22 9.18
CA PHE A 607 0.37 -15.62 9.36
C PHE A 607 1.41 -16.38 10.18
N SER A 608 0.99 -17.52 10.72
CA SER A 608 1.90 -18.44 11.42
C SER A 608 1.96 -19.77 10.71
N VAL A 609 3.12 -20.40 10.69
CA VAL A 609 3.35 -21.68 10.04
C VAL A 609 4.29 -22.55 10.86
N VAL A 610 4.12 -23.87 10.76
CA VAL A 610 4.93 -24.87 11.44
C VAL A 610 5.65 -25.70 10.37
N PRO A 611 6.98 -25.56 10.18
CA PRO A 611 7.73 -26.37 9.23
C PRO A 611 7.71 -27.84 9.65
N SER A 612 7.66 -28.74 8.67
CA SER A 612 7.56 -30.18 8.88
C SER A 612 7.96 -30.93 7.63
N ARG A 613 8.30 -32.21 7.77
CA ARG A 613 8.56 -33.08 6.61
C ARG A 613 7.30 -33.27 5.77
N SER A 614 7.46 -33.17 4.45
CA SER A 614 6.40 -33.41 3.47
C SER A 614 6.13 -34.92 3.30
N ASP A 615 4.87 -35.29 3.12
CA ASP A 615 4.46 -36.65 2.73
C ASP A 615 4.49 -36.85 1.21
N ILE A 616 4.66 -35.78 0.44
CA ILE A 616 4.55 -35.84 -1.01
C ILE A 616 5.88 -36.34 -1.56
N VAL A 617 5.84 -37.47 -2.27
CA VAL A 617 6.99 -37.95 -3.04
C VAL A 617 6.90 -37.33 -4.41
N THR A 618 7.80 -36.40 -4.70
CA THR A 618 8.08 -35.96 -6.06
C THR A 618 9.01 -36.99 -6.73
N THR A 619 9.01 -37.09 -8.06
CA THR A 619 10.12 -37.75 -8.77
C THR A 619 11.40 -37.02 -8.35
N SER A 620 12.18 -37.65 -7.48
CA SER A 620 13.00 -37.05 -6.41
C SER A 620 13.23 -35.54 -6.52
N GLU A 621 13.00 -34.78 -5.44
CA GLU A 621 13.32 -33.34 -5.39
C GLU A 621 14.70 -33.03 -6.00
N ALA A 622 15.69 -33.91 -5.82
CA ALA A 622 16.99 -33.81 -6.47
C ALA A 622 16.98 -34.02 -8.01
N GLU A 623 16.16 -34.89 -8.58
CA GLU A 623 16.01 -35.11 -10.04
C GLU A 623 15.06 -34.11 -10.71
N ALA A 624 13.99 -33.64 -10.05
CA ALA A 624 13.16 -32.56 -10.58
C ALA A 624 13.94 -31.23 -10.62
N PHE A 625 14.65 -30.91 -9.53
CA PHE A 625 15.54 -29.75 -9.51
C PHE A 625 16.79 -29.96 -10.36
N ALA A 626 17.31 -31.19 -10.52
CA ALA A 626 18.41 -31.47 -11.45
C ALA A 626 17.97 -31.57 -12.91
N ALA A 627 16.71 -31.86 -13.23
CA ALA A 627 16.19 -31.80 -14.60
C ALA A 627 16.00 -30.35 -15.04
N VAL A 628 15.49 -29.50 -14.13
CA VAL A 628 15.52 -28.05 -14.28
C VAL A 628 16.99 -27.58 -14.32
N ALA A 629 17.84 -27.99 -13.38
CA ALA A 629 19.26 -27.60 -13.32
C ALA A 629 20.19 -28.14 -14.42
N ALA A 630 19.84 -29.24 -15.09
CA ALA A 630 20.61 -29.76 -16.22
C ALA A 630 20.32 -28.98 -17.51
N ALA A 631 19.19 -28.27 -17.60
CA ALA A 631 18.95 -27.27 -18.64
C ALA A 631 19.65 -25.91 -18.33
N ASN A 632 20.18 -25.72 -17.11
CA ASN A 632 20.49 -24.41 -16.51
C ASN A 632 21.90 -23.82 -16.72
N ILE A 633 22.81 -24.37 -17.52
CA ILE A 633 24.20 -23.87 -17.55
C ILE A 633 24.48 -22.98 -18.78
N ALA A 634 23.73 -21.88 -18.91
CA ALA A 634 24.18 -20.59 -19.46
C ALA A 634 23.00 -19.57 -19.36
N ALA A 635 23.20 -18.46 -18.65
CA ALA A 635 22.34 -17.24 -18.62
C ALA A 635 21.21 -17.07 -17.57
N GLY A 636 21.06 -17.89 -16.53
CA GLY A 636 20.58 -17.37 -15.23
C GLY A 636 19.07 -17.19 -14.99
N THR A 637 18.18 -17.95 -15.65
CA THR A 637 16.80 -18.18 -15.19
C THR A 637 16.39 -19.62 -15.47
N ALA A 638 15.80 -20.30 -14.49
CA ALA A 638 15.53 -21.74 -14.50
C ALA A 638 14.08 -22.03 -14.93
N SER A 639 13.77 -21.81 -16.21
CA SER A 639 12.40 -21.93 -16.75
C SER A 639 12.25 -23.05 -17.79
N ILE A 640 11.09 -23.69 -17.84
CA ILE A 640 10.66 -24.57 -18.93
C ILE A 640 10.29 -23.64 -20.09
N GLU A 641 11.20 -23.47 -21.04
CA GLU A 641 10.96 -22.66 -22.23
C GLU A 641 9.85 -23.26 -23.11
N GLY A 642 8.92 -22.42 -23.54
CA GLY A 642 7.84 -22.78 -24.43
C GLY A 642 8.35 -23.09 -25.83
N ALA A 643 7.87 -24.18 -26.41
CA ALA A 643 8.08 -24.42 -27.84
C ALA A 643 7.29 -23.37 -28.63
N VAL A 644 8.02 -22.56 -29.40
CA VAL A 644 7.47 -21.54 -30.30
C VAL A 644 6.67 -22.23 -31.41
N ALA A 645 5.43 -21.83 -31.62
CA ALA A 645 4.63 -22.35 -32.73
C ALA A 645 5.13 -21.84 -34.09
N GLU A 646 4.89 -22.62 -35.14
CA GLU A 646 5.21 -22.22 -36.52
C GLU A 646 4.34 -21.03 -36.92
N GLY A 647 4.97 -19.90 -37.28
CA GLY A 647 4.27 -18.68 -37.72
C GLY A 647 4.18 -17.54 -36.70
N ASN A 648 4.77 -17.67 -35.50
CA ASN A 648 4.87 -16.53 -34.58
C ASN A 648 5.67 -15.38 -35.23
N ILE A 649 5.18 -14.16 -35.03
CA ILE A 649 5.78 -12.92 -35.54
C ILE A 649 6.69 -12.31 -34.46
N GLY A 650 6.27 -12.35 -33.19
CA GLY A 650 7.04 -11.85 -32.07
C GLY A 650 8.33 -12.64 -31.86
N ASN A 651 9.36 -11.94 -31.38
CA ASN A 651 10.64 -12.52 -30.97
C ASN A 651 10.75 -12.67 -29.44
N GLY A 652 9.62 -12.59 -28.74
CA GLY A 652 9.53 -12.85 -27.31
C GLY A 652 9.45 -14.34 -26.99
N GLY A 653 9.17 -14.64 -25.72
CA GLY A 653 9.10 -16.00 -25.20
C GLY A 653 8.08 -16.14 -24.08
N ALA A 654 7.64 -17.36 -23.84
CA ALA A 654 6.90 -17.74 -22.66
C ALA A 654 7.55 -18.97 -22.04
N GLY A 655 7.68 -18.99 -20.71
CA GLY A 655 8.27 -20.10 -19.96
C GLY A 655 7.56 -20.35 -18.64
N LEU A 656 7.82 -21.51 -18.01
CA LEU A 656 7.29 -21.84 -16.67
C LEU A 656 8.41 -22.04 -15.66
N ASN A 657 8.28 -21.43 -14.48
CA ASN A 657 9.06 -21.80 -13.30
C ASN A 657 8.28 -22.77 -12.44
N VAL A 658 8.95 -23.77 -11.87
CA VAL A 658 8.37 -24.62 -10.83
C VAL A 658 8.62 -23.97 -9.48
N ILE A 659 7.60 -23.36 -8.88
CA ILE A 659 7.66 -22.74 -7.56
C ILE A 659 7.43 -23.80 -6.48
N ASN A 660 6.35 -24.56 -6.64
CA ASN A 660 5.88 -25.55 -5.69
C ASN A 660 5.67 -26.91 -6.38
N PRO A 661 6.71 -27.76 -6.42
CA PRO A 661 6.64 -29.08 -7.04
C PRO A 661 5.50 -29.97 -6.51
N ALA A 662 5.07 -29.75 -5.26
CA ALA A 662 3.99 -30.51 -4.64
C ALA A 662 2.60 -30.19 -5.23
N MET A 663 2.45 -29.05 -5.90
CA MET A 663 1.20 -28.59 -6.51
C MET A 663 1.16 -28.80 -8.03
N VAL A 664 2.30 -29.15 -8.65
CA VAL A 664 2.39 -29.38 -10.10
C VAL A 664 1.51 -30.54 -10.51
N THR A 665 0.65 -30.30 -11.50
CA THR A 665 -0.35 -31.25 -12.00
C THR A 665 0.22 -32.26 -13.01
N GLY A 666 1.33 -31.91 -13.68
CA GLY A 666 1.92 -32.70 -14.77
C GLY A 666 1.21 -32.55 -16.13
N LEU A 667 0.30 -31.59 -16.27
CA LEU A 667 -0.40 -31.26 -17.52
C LEU A 667 0.46 -30.43 -18.48
N ASP A 668 0.06 -30.37 -19.74
CA ASP A 668 0.59 -29.41 -20.73
C ASP A 668 -0.25 -28.13 -20.73
N TYR A 669 0.39 -27.00 -21.08
CA TYR A 669 -0.19 -25.66 -21.12
C TYR A 669 0.10 -24.96 -22.45
N SER A 670 -0.72 -24.00 -22.82
CA SER A 670 -0.48 -23.11 -23.97
C SER A 670 -0.71 -21.65 -23.59
N VAL A 671 0.16 -20.77 -24.08
CA VAL A 671 0.01 -19.30 -24.01
C VAL A 671 -0.37 -18.80 -25.39
N GLU A 672 -1.42 -17.99 -25.50
CA GLU A 672 -1.89 -17.40 -26.76
C GLU A 672 -2.04 -15.88 -26.59
N PHE A 673 -1.32 -15.11 -27.42
CA PHE A 673 -1.39 -13.66 -27.43
C PHE A 673 -2.52 -13.17 -28.34
N PHE A 674 -3.23 -12.13 -27.93
CA PHE A 674 -4.31 -11.51 -28.70
C PHE A 674 -4.46 -10.03 -28.34
N ALA A 675 -5.21 -9.28 -29.15
CA ALA A 675 -5.51 -7.87 -28.88
C ALA A 675 -6.96 -7.69 -28.40
N VAL A 676 -7.14 -6.78 -27.45
CA VAL A 676 -8.44 -6.37 -26.90
C VAL A 676 -8.65 -4.89 -27.24
N GLU A 677 -9.84 -4.56 -27.74
CA GLU A 677 -10.28 -3.18 -27.90
C GLU A 677 -10.59 -2.58 -26.53
N VAL A 678 -9.99 -1.42 -26.25
CA VAL A 678 -10.28 -0.61 -25.06
C VAL A 678 -10.85 0.72 -25.53
N GLU A 679 -11.93 1.17 -24.88
CA GLU A 679 -12.45 2.51 -25.12
C GLU A 679 -11.39 3.52 -24.66
N ASP A 680 -10.95 4.38 -25.58
CA ASP A 680 -10.13 5.54 -25.24
C ASP A 680 -11.07 6.54 -24.55
N ASP A 681 -11.09 6.50 -23.22
CA ASP A 681 -11.89 7.40 -22.40
C ASP A 681 -11.39 8.85 -22.48
N GLY A 682 -10.26 9.11 -23.17
CA GLY A 682 -9.72 10.46 -23.35
C GLY A 682 -9.42 11.18 -22.04
N HIS A 683 -9.50 10.47 -20.92
CA HIS A 683 -9.27 11.01 -19.60
C HIS A 683 -7.80 10.82 -19.30
N LYS A 684 -7.04 11.89 -19.54
CA LYS A 684 -6.02 12.22 -18.54
C LYS A 684 -6.78 12.33 -17.22
N ALA A 685 -6.58 11.37 -16.31
CA ALA A 685 -6.92 11.55 -14.91
C ALA A 685 -6.32 12.90 -14.49
N GLY A 686 -7.16 13.84 -14.03
CA GLY A 686 -6.72 15.16 -13.59
C GLY A 686 -7.19 16.38 -14.39
N LYS A 687 -8.38 16.36 -15.01
CA LYS A 687 -9.09 17.62 -15.30
C LYS A 687 -10.59 17.51 -15.00
N ARG A 688 -10.98 17.83 -13.77
CA ARG A 688 -12.30 18.40 -13.51
C ARG A 688 -12.16 19.92 -13.65
N ASP A 689 -12.24 20.42 -14.87
CA ASP A 689 -12.54 21.85 -15.07
C ASP A 689 -14.07 22.00 -15.00
N ASP A 690 -14.53 22.65 -13.94
CA ASP A 690 -15.91 22.88 -13.50
C ASP A 690 -16.67 23.93 -14.34
N ASP A 691 -16.48 23.93 -15.66
CA ASP A 691 -17.22 24.85 -16.54
C ASP A 691 -17.57 24.25 -17.92
N GLU A 692 -18.36 23.17 -17.95
CA GLU A 692 -18.96 22.66 -19.20
C GLU A 692 -20.48 22.45 -19.13
N THR A 693 -21.23 23.49 -19.53
CA THR A 693 -22.54 23.29 -20.18
C THR A 693 -22.64 23.89 -21.59
N ALA A 694 -21.52 24.31 -22.19
CA ALA A 694 -21.55 24.94 -23.53
C ALA A 694 -20.63 24.31 -24.59
N GLN A 695 -19.71 23.40 -24.22
CA GLN A 695 -18.74 22.81 -25.16
C GLN A 695 -19.16 21.41 -25.69
N PHE A 696 -20.23 20.81 -25.16
CA PHE A 696 -20.65 19.43 -25.48
C PHE A 696 -21.17 19.20 -26.93
N VAL A 697 -21.21 20.24 -27.77
CA VAL A 697 -21.76 20.16 -29.15
C VAL A 697 -20.68 20.37 -30.23
N ARG A 698 -19.39 20.53 -29.87
CA ARG A 698 -18.31 20.65 -30.88
C ARG A 698 -17.25 19.55 -30.85
N ASP A 699 -17.06 18.87 -29.72
CA ASP A 699 -16.09 17.77 -29.64
C ASP A 699 -16.70 16.37 -29.87
N SER A 700 -18.03 16.28 -30.05
CA SER A 700 -18.73 15.05 -30.42
C SER A 700 -18.52 14.59 -31.87
N ALA A 701 -17.54 15.16 -32.59
CA ALA A 701 -17.19 14.81 -33.97
C ALA A 701 -15.81 14.17 -34.17
N GLN A 702 -14.97 14.07 -33.13
CA GLN A 702 -13.81 13.17 -33.13
C GLN A 702 -14.11 12.04 -32.17
N LYS A 703 -14.76 10.98 -32.67
CA LYS A 703 -14.70 9.69 -31.98
C LYS A 703 -13.23 9.33 -31.84
N SER A 704 -12.72 9.29 -30.61
CA SER A 704 -11.42 8.74 -30.28
C SER A 704 -11.30 7.36 -30.95
N ALA A 705 -10.17 7.11 -31.61
CA ALA A 705 -9.92 5.82 -32.21
C ALA A 705 -9.82 4.79 -31.08
N ALA A 706 -10.53 3.66 -31.19
CA ALA A 706 -10.41 2.57 -30.22
C ALA A 706 -8.94 2.14 -30.10
N LYS A 707 -8.41 2.10 -28.87
CA LYS A 707 -7.02 1.71 -28.61
C LYS A 707 -6.96 0.20 -28.44
N MET A 708 -6.08 -0.46 -29.20
CA MET A 708 -5.83 -1.90 -29.07
C MET A 708 -4.76 -2.16 -28.02
N VAL A 709 -5.01 -3.13 -27.14
CA VAL A 709 -4.07 -3.58 -26.10
C VAL A 709 -3.76 -5.06 -26.30
N THR A 710 -2.49 -5.41 -26.45
CA THR A 710 -2.03 -6.80 -26.55
C THR A 710 -2.00 -7.44 -25.15
N THR A 711 -2.51 -8.67 -25.04
CA THR A 711 -2.60 -9.48 -23.81
C THR A 711 -2.52 -10.97 -24.16
N TYR A 712 -2.63 -11.88 -23.19
CA TYR A 712 -2.57 -13.33 -23.44
C TYR A 712 -3.47 -14.17 -22.54
N ASP A 713 -3.85 -15.35 -23.02
CA ASP A 713 -4.55 -16.39 -22.27
C ASP A 713 -3.60 -17.54 -21.95
N VAL A 714 -3.82 -18.20 -20.80
CA VAL A 714 -3.13 -19.46 -20.46
C VAL A 714 -4.14 -20.57 -20.29
N ASN A 715 -4.00 -21.63 -21.09
CA ASN A 715 -4.92 -22.75 -21.14
C ASN A 715 -4.21 -24.07 -20.78
N ARG A 716 -4.88 -24.92 -20.00
CA ARG A 716 -4.49 -26.31 -19.77
C ARG A 716 -4.93 -27.20 -20.93
N SER A 717 -4.17 -28.25 -21.15
CA SER A 717 -4.49 -29.34 -22.09
C SER A 717 -5.82 -30.08 -21.80
N ASP A 718 -6.38 -29.95 -20.60
CA ASP A 718 -7.71 -30.47 -20.25
C ASP A 718 -8.87 -29.54 -20.65
N GLY A 719 -8.56 -28.36 -21.23
CA GLY A 719 -9.52 -27.35 -21.67
C GLY A 719 -9.84 -26.30 -20.60
N THR A 720 -9.20 -26.33 -19.43
CA THR A 720 -9.39 -25.32 -18.38
C THR A 720 -8.52 -24.10 -18.65
N LYS A 721 -9.11 -22.91 -18.70
CA LYS A 721 -8.38 -21.64 -18.70
C LYS A 721 -7.90 -21.32 -17.28
N VAL A 722 -6.60 -21.08 -17.11
CA VAL A 722 -5.99 -20.72 -15.80
C VAL A 722 -5.66 -19.25 -15.69
N PHE A 723 -5.57 -18.54 -16.81
CA PHE A 723 -5.44 -17.09 -16.86
C PHE A 723 -6.23 -16.53 -18.05
N ASP A 724 -6.97 -15.44 -17.80
CA ASP A 724 -7.80 -14.76 -18.78
C ASP A 724 -7.30 -13.33 -19.02
N GLY A 725 -6.66 -13.12 -20.17
CA GLY A 725 -6.07 -11.83 -20.52
C GLY A 725 -7.11 -10.75 -20.80
N ALA A 726 -8.31 -11.11 -21.24
CA ALA A 726 -9.39 -10.15 -21.49
C ALA A 726 -9.98 -9.64 -20.18
N LEU A 727 -10.15 -10.54 -19.19
CA LEU A 727 -10.53 -10.13 -17.84
C LEU A 727 -9.46 -9.24 -17.20
N ALA A 728 -8.18 -9.54 -17.39
CA ALA A 728 -7.08 -8.70 -16.90
C ALA A 728 -7.16 -7.28 -17.48
N VAL A 729 -7.36 -7.14 -18.80
CA VAL A 729 -7.55 -5.83 -19.45
C VAL A 729 -8.79 -5.12 -18.93
N ALA A 730 -9.92 -5.83 -18.78
CA ALA A 730 -11.15 -5.23 -18.29
C ALA A 730 -11.05 -4.70 -16.85
N GLN A 731 -10.22 -5.33 -16.01
CA GLN A 731 -10.02 -4.92 -14.62
C GLN A 731 -8.95 -3.84 -14.45
N THR A 732 -7.87 -3.90 -15.24
CA THR A 732 -6.69 -3.04 -15.03
C THR A 732 -6.57 -1.90 -16.04
N GLY A 733 -7.34 -1.94 -17.14
CA GLY A 733 -7.18 -1.05 -18.29
C GLY A 733 -5.88 -1.27 -19.09
N LYS A 734 -5.07 -2.26 -18.71
CA LYS A 734 -3.74 -2.55 -19.30
C LYS A 734 -3.64 -4.01 -19.73
N GLY A 735 -2.71 -4.29 -20.63
CA GLY A 735 -2.38 -5.66 -21.03
C GLY A 735 -1.82 -6.44 -19.84
N ALA A 736 -1.94 -7.77 -19.87
CA ALA A 736 -1.30 -8.61 -18.86
C ALA A 736 0.22 -8.32 -18.81
N PRO A 737 0.83 -8.27 -17.61
CA PRO A 737 2.22 -7.88 -17.47
C PRO A 737 3.16 -8.88 -18.14
N GLU A 738 4.29 -8.35 -18.62
CA GLU A 738 5.45 -9.12 -19.06
C GLU A 738 6.53 -9.07 -17.97
N GLY A 739 7.29 -10.16 -17.80
CA GLY A 739 8.30 -10.27 -16.76
C GLY A 739 8.47 -11.70 -16.24
N ILE A 740 9.09 -11.78 -15.06
CA ILE A 740 9.29 -13.02 -14.31
C ILE A 740 8.12 -13.17 -13.33
N ASP A 741 7.63 -14.39 -13.12
CA ASP A 741 6.60 -14.71 -12.12
C ASP A 741 5.28 -13.93 -12.30
N VAL A 742 4.84 -13.73 -13.55
CA VAL A 742 3.70 -12.86 -13.88
C VAL A 742 2.33 -13.45 -13.50
N VAL A 743 2.20 -14.77 -13.49
CA VAL A 743 0.96 -15.48 -13.13
C VAL A 743 1.31 -16.77 -12.42
N GLN A 744 0.70 -17.03 -11.26
CA GLN A 744 0.87 -18.26 -10.49
C GLN A 744 -0.34 -19.19 -10.61
N PHE A 745 -0.10 -20.46 -10.94
CA PHE A 745 -1.13 -21.50 -11.00
C PHE A 745 -0.48 -22.88 -10.83
N ASP A 746 -1.17 -23.82 -10.18
CA ASP A 746 -0.72 -25.23 -10.09
C ASP A 746 0.72 -25.42 -9.56
N GLY A 747 1.19 -24.54 -8.67
CA GLY A 747 2.58 -24.54 -8.19
C GLY A 747 3.62 -24.13 -9.22
N LEU A 748 3.18 -23.54 -10.32
CA LEU A 748 3.99 -22.98 -11.39
C LEU A 748 3.83 -21.47 -11.38
N SER A 749 4.82 -20.79 -11.93
CA SER A 749 4.62 -19.45 -12.45
C SER A 749 5.00 -19.29 -13.89
N LEU A 750 4.32 -18.38 -14.55
CA LEU A 750 4.58 -17.98 -15.92
C LEU A 750 5.66 -16.91 -15.93
N ASN A 751 6.61 -17.04 -16.85
CA ASN A 751 7.48 -15.95 -17.29
C ASN A 751 7.06 -15.58 -18.70
N ILE A 752 6.83 -14.30 -18.94
CA ILE A 752 6.60 -13.77 -20.28
C ILE A 752 7.74 -12.81 -20.60
N ALA A 753 8.55 -13.17 -21.58
CA ALA A 753 9.64 -12.34 -22.06
C ALA A 753 9.19 -11.58 -23.31
N GLY A 754 9.22 -10.25 -23.24
CA GLY A 754 9.24 -9.43 -24.45
C GLY A 754 10.52 -9.66 -25.24
N ALA A 755 10.50 -9.37 -26.55
CA ALA A 755 11.72 -9.43 -27.33
C ALA A 755 12.70 -8.37 -26.84
N PRO A 756 14.00 -8.70 -26.69
CA PRO A 756 14.98 -7.69 -26.32
C PRO A 756 15.00 -6.59 -27.37
N ASN A 757 15.00 -5.33 -26.94
CA ASN A 757 15.12 -4.19 -27.83
C ASN A 757 16.43 -4.30 -28.64
N GLY A 758 16.31 -4.32 -29.96
CA GLY A 758 17.47 -4.52 -30.81
C GLY A 758 17.13 -4.53 -32.30
N PHE A 759 18.20 -4.64 -33.08
CA PHE A 759 18.12 -4.83 -34.52
C PHE A 759 18.31 -6.32 -34.84
N LEU A 760 17.50 -6.85 -35.76
CA LEU A 760 17.64 -8.19 -36.30
C LEU A 760 18.69 -8.20 -37.41
N ASP A 761 18.64 -7.21 -38.30
CA ASP A 761 19.65 -7.02 -39.35
C ASP A 761 19.60 -5.60 -39.97
N PHE A 762 20.68 -5.24 -40.64
CA PHE A 762 20.79 -4.09 -41.54
C PHE A 762 21.06 -4.61 -42.95
N LEU A 763 20.15 -4.33 -43.88
CA LEU A 763 20.13 -4.92 -45.20
C LEU A 763 20.11 -3.86 -46.30
N ILE A 764 20.59 -4.27 -47.47
CA ILE A 764 20.17 -3.71 -48.74
C ILE A 764 19.35 -4.76 -49.48
N VAL A 765 18.13 -4.38 -49.88
CA VAL A 765 17.13 -5.30 -50.47
C VAL A 765 16.89 -5.02 -51.95
N ALA A 766 17.30 -3.85 -52.44
CA ALA A 766 17.25 -3.48 -53.86
C ALA A 766 18.40 -2.55 -54.24
N ASN A 767 18.76 -2.55 -55.51
CA ASN A 767 19.74 -1.63 -56.13
C ASN A 767 19.19 -1.07 -57.46
N ALA A 768 20.01 -0.43 -58.30
CA ALA A 768 19.53 0.16 -59.56
C ALA A 768 18.93 -0.85 -60.57
N ASN A 769 19.21 -2.15 -60.43
CA ASN A 769 18.60 -3.20 -61.23
C ASN A 769 17.27 -3.74 -60.66
N GLY A 770 16.83 -3.25 -59.50
CA GLY A 770 15.64 -3.69 -58.78
C GLY A 770 15.94 -4.57 -57.55
N PRO A 771 14.95 -5.33 -57.06
CA PRO A 771 15.08 -6.17 -55.88
C PRO A 771 16.18 -7.23 -56.01
N LEU A 772 16.99 -7.39 -54.96
CA LEU A 772 18.04 -8.38 -54.88
C LEU A 772 17.44 -9.76 -54.56
N ALA A 773 17.92 -10.80 -55.26
CA ALA A 773 17.48 -12.17 -55.00
C ALA A 773 17.86 -12.67 -53.60
N THR A 774 18.97 -12.15 -53.06
CA THR A 774 19.41 -12.35 -51.68
C THR A 774 19.79 -10.98 -51.12
N PRO A 775 19.11 -10.48 -50.07
CA PRO A 775 19.51 -9.25 -49.38
C PRO A 775 20.98 -9.31 -48.95
N GLN A 776 21.70 -8.20 -49.08
CA GLN A 776 23.10 -8.08 -48.66
C GLN A 776 23.20 -7.25 -47.37
N GLY A 777 24.23 -7.47 -46.56
CA GLY A 777 24.44 -6.69 -45.34
C GLY A 777 24.79 -5.24 -45.63
N ALA A 778 24.18 -4.30 -44.91
CA ALA A 778 24.37 -2.85 -45.08
C ALA A 778 24.91 -2.16 -43.82
N ALA A 779 25.69 -2.87 -42.99
CA ALA A 779 26.40 -2.34 -41.84
C ALA A 779 27.67 -3.17 -41.55
N ALA A 780 28.52 -2.70 -40.65
CA ALA A 780 29.80 -3.31 -40.31
C ALA A 780 29.68 -4.43 -39.26
N ASP A 781 29.77 -5.70 -39.66
CA ASP A 781 29.68 -6.85 -38.73
C ASP A 781 30.84 -6.91 -37.73
N TRP A 782 32.04 -6.50 -38.13
CA TRP A 782 33.19 -6.40 -37.21
C TRP A 782 33.03 -5.31 -36.14
N GLU A 783 32.12 -4.35 -36.33
CA GLU A 783 31.73 -3.34 -35.33
C GLU A 783 30.53 -3.78 -34.48
N GLY A 784 30.10 -5.04 -34.61
CA GLY A 784 29.03 -5.64 -33.83
C GLY A 784 27.62 -5.42 -34.40
N PHE A 785 27.48 -4.85 -35.61
CA PHE A 785 26.16 -4.74 -36.24
C PHE A 785 25.64 -6.11 -36.70
N PRO A 786 24.34 -6.40 -36.51
CA PRO A 786 23.74 -7.63 -37.00
C PRO A 786 23.51 -7.52 -38.51
N ILE A 787 24.07 -8.46 -39.27
CA ILE A 787 23.85 -8.61 -40.72
C ILE A 787 23.91 -10.10 -41.10
N PRO A 788 23.30 -10.51 -42.23
CA PRO A 788 23.56 -11.82 -42.82
C PRO A 788 25.01 -11.94 -43.30
N SER A 789 25.53 -13.18 -43.39
CA SER A 789 26.90 -13.46 -43.84
C SER A 789 27.18 -12.84 -45.22
N ARG A 790 28.20 -11.98 -45.33
CA ARG A 790 28.62 -11.35 -46.59
C ARG A 790 29.18 -12.42 -47.55
N PRO A 791 28.50 -12.75 -48.67
CA PRO A 791 29.07 -13.63 -49.68
C PRO A 791 30.20 -12.89 -50.42
N ASP A 792 31.28 -13.60 -50.77
CA ASP A 792 32.33 -13.06 -51.64
C ASP A 792 31.76 -12.76 -53.04
N GLY A 793 31.32 -11.53 -53.27
CA GLY A 793 30.79 -11.04 -54.55
C GLY A 793 29.73 -9.95 -54.36
N ASP A 794 30.16 -8.68 -54.38
CA ASP A 794 29.28 -7.51 -54.23
C ASP A 794 28.19 -7.47 -55.29
N SER A 795 26.95 -7.55 -54.82
CA SER A 795 25.76 -7.17 -55.59
C SER A 795 24.99 -6.03 -54.93
N GLN A 796 25.60 -5.38 -53.92
CA GLN A 796 25.00 -4.28 -53.18
C GLN A 796 24.68 -3.09 -54.09
N ALA A 797 25.61 -2.70 -54.96
CA ALA A 797 25.42 -1.63 -55.94
C ALA A 797 25.77 -2.11 -57.35
N THR A 798 25.29 -1.40 -58.38
CA THR A 798 25.80 -1.58 -59.76
C THR A 798 27.05 -0.75 -60.06
N THR A 799 27.43 0.12 -59.12
CA THR A 799 28.68 0.88 -59.08
C THR A 799 29.71 0.19 -58.19
N ASP A 800 30.92 0.76 -58.09
CA ASP A 800 32.01 0.23 -57.26
C ASP A 800 31.80 0.47 -55.74
N GLY A 801 30.68 1.07 -55.31
CA GLY A 801 30.43 1.48 -53.93
C GLY A 801 29.91 0.35 -53.03
N GLN A 802 30.36 0.35 -51.77
CA GLN A 802 29.94 -0.60 -50.72
C GLN A 802 29.35 0.17 -49.54
N TRP A 803 28.04 0.29 -49.50
CA TRP A 803 27.35 1.20 -48.57
C TRP A 803 27.08 0.58 -47.19
N MET A 804 27.36 1.33 -46.13
CA MET A 804 27.08 0.92 -44.76
C MET A 804 26.39 2.02 -43.97
N ILE A 805 25.39 1.64 -43.19
CA ILE A 805 24.72 2.49 -42.22
C ILE A 805 25.62 2.61 -40.99
N ALA A 806 25.88 3.85 -40.57
CA ALA A 806 26.65 4.17 -39.37
C ALA A 806 26.10 5.43 -38.67
N THR A 807 26.74 5.86 -37.58
CA THR A 807 26.37 7.09 -36.83
C THR A 807 27.39 8.20 -37.07
N GLY A 808 26.94 9.45 -37.12
CA GLY A 808 27.78 10.62 -37.37
C GLY A 808 28.89 10.85 -36.31
N MET A 809 30.08 11.23 -36.80
CA MET A 809 31.37 11.17 -36.08
C MET A 809 31.69 12.26 -35.04
N SER A 810 30.85 13.28 -34.81
CA SER A 810 31.20 14.39 -33.90
C SER A 810 30.31 14.47 -32.65
N GLY A 811 30.90 14.79 -31.49
CA GLY A 811 30.14 15.13 -30.27
C GLY A 811 29.83 13.98 -29.30
N GLY A 812 30.85 13.26 -28.81
CA GLY A 812 30.76 12.47 -27.56
C GLY A 812 30.34 11.00 -27.70
N CYS A 813 30.80 10.30 -28.74
CA CYS A 813 30.58 8.84 -28.88
C CYS A 813 31.09 8.04 -27.67
N LEU A 814 30.42 6.93 -27.36
CA LEU A 814 30.80 6.07 -26.24
C LEU A 814 32.24 5.56 -26.42
N GLY A 815 33.08 5.77 -25.40
CA GLY A 815 34.49 5.41 -25.48
C GLY A 815 35.34 6.23 -26.46
N GLY A 816 34.77 7.27 -27.09
CA GLY A 816 35.45 8.10 -28.08
C GLY A 816 35.46 7.53 -29.50
N ASP A 817 34.78 6.41 -29.74
CA ASP A 817 34.73 5.72 -31.03
C ASP A 817 33.27 5.65 -31.52
N CYS A 818 33.02 6.12 -32.73
CA CYS A 818 31.68 6.15 -33.33
C CYS A 818 31.40 4.94 -34.25
N GLY A 819 32.39 4.07 -34.48
CA GLY A 819 32.24 2.89 -35.33
C GLY A 819 31.33 1.79 -34.76
N PRO A 820 31.44 1.43 -33.47
CA PRO A 820 30.69 0.32 -32.88
C PRO A 820 29.17 0.50 -32.87
N LEU A 821 28.42 -0.61 -32.97
CA LEU A 821 26.96 -0.64 -32.80
C LEU A 821 26.50 0.04 -31.50
N ALA A 822 27.27 -0.09 -30.42
CA ALA A 822 26.94 0.56 -29.14
C ALA A 822 26.86 2.09 -29.27
N SER A 823 27.75 2.71 -30.04
CA SER A 823 27.72 4.14 -30.31
C SER A 823 26.57 4.54 -31.23
N PHE A 824 26.20 3.68 -32.19
CA PHE A 824 25.00 3.87 -33.00
C PHE A 824 23.72 3.82 -32.15
N ILE A 825 23.57 2.82 -31.28
CA ILE A 825 22.43 2.72 -30.36
C ILE A 825 22.36 3.96 -29.45
N ASP A 826 23.46 4.34 -28.81
CA ASP A 826 23.50 5.50 -27.91
C ASP A 826 23.06 6.80 -28.62
N ARG A 827 23.56 7.04 -29.82
CA ARG A 827 23.46 8.35 -30.47
C ARG A 827 22.30 8.48 -31.45
N SER A 828 21.97 7.39 -32.12
CA SER A 828 20.97 7.34 -33.18
C SER A 828 19.63 6.81 -32.69
N VAL A 829 19.60 6.13 -31.53
CA VAL A 829 18.39 5.51 -30.94
C VAL A 829 18.08 6.09 -29.55
N THR A 830 18.91 5.86 -28.53
CA THR A 830 18.52 6.09 -27.12
C THR A 830 18.61 7.55 -26.67
N GLN A 831 19.57 8.35 -27.13
CA GLN A 831 19.59 9.81 -26.90
C GLN A 831 18.55 10.58 -27.75
N ARG A 832 17.57 9.89 -28.32
CA ARG A 832 16.61 10.40 -29.30
C ARG A 832 15.20 9.99 -28.89
N GLY A 833 14.47 9.29 -29.76
CA GLY A 833 13.14 8.78 -29.47
C GLY A 833 13.12 7.51 -28.63
N GLY A 834 14.27 6.83 -28.46
CA GLY A 834 14.34 5.57 -27.73
C GLY A 834 13.82 4.39 -28.54
N TRP A 835 13.77 3.22 -27.91
CA TRP A 835 13.34 1.98 -28.57
C TRP A 835 11.83 1.93 -28.80
N ASP A 836 11.03 2.57 -27.95
CA ASP A 836 9.55 2.51 -27.98
C ASP A 836 8.93 3.10 -29.25
N VAL A 837 9.67 3.96 -29.97
CA VAL A 837 9.23 4.55 -31.25
C VAL A 837 9.82 3.84 -32.47
N ILE A 838 10.79 2.94 -32.26
CA ILE A 838 11.49 2.18 -33.31
C ILE A 838 10.93 0.77 -33.40
N VAL A 839 10.79 0.09 -32.26
CA VAL A 839 10.12 -1.20 -32.11
C VAL A 839 8.61 -0.93 -31.95
N PRO A 840 7.72 -1.67 -32.62
CA PRO A 840 7.93 -2.93 -33.35
C PRO A 840 8.17 -2.79 -34.85
N TYR A 841 8.45 -1.61 -35.39
CA TYR A 841 8.42 -1.39 -36.84
C TYR A 841 9.75 -1.74 -37.52
N ASP A 842 9.67 -2.14 -38.79
CA ASP A 842 10.83 -2.20 -39.68
C ASP A 842 10.92 -0.92 -40.51
N TRP A 843 12.11 -0.57 -40.97
CA TRP A 843 12.38 0.75 -41.52
C TRP A 843 13.11 0.65 -42.86
N GLU A 844 12.77 1.54 -43.79
CA GLU A 844 13.41 1.60 -45.09
C GLU A 844 13.89 3.00 -45.46
N ILE A 845 15.06 3.06 -46.11
CA ILE A 845 15.59 4.25 -46.76
C ILE A 845 15.64 3.96 -48.25
N ARG A 846 14.83 4.67 -49.03
CA ARG A 846 14.65 4.43 -50.47
C ARG A 846 15.29 5.57 -51.25
N PHE A 847 16.33 5.30 -52.03
CA PHE A 847 16.98 6.30 -52.89
C PHE A 847 16.25 6.38 -54.22
N THR A 848 15.27 7.29 -54.33
CA THR A 848 14.39 7.41 -55.51
C THR A 848 14.76 8.60 -56.41
N TYR A 849 15.42 9.63 -55.85
CA TYR A 849 15.76 10.90 -56.53
C TYR A 849 14.53 11.62 -57.11
N GLU A 850 13.36 11.43 -56.49
CA GLU A 850 12.14 12.11 -56.90
C GLU A 850 12.15 13.60 -56.52
N ALA A 851 11.45 14.41 -57.31
CA ALA A 851 11.48 15.87 -57.19
C ALA A 851 10.75 16.39 -55.95
N ASP A 852 9.96 15.55 -55.29
CA ASP A 852 9.20 15.83 -54.08
C ASP A 852 9.92 15.37 -52.80
N ASN A 853 11.10 14.75 -52.90
CA ASN A 853 11.94 14.41 -51.75
C ASN A 853 12.57 15.67 -51.16
N TYR A 854 12.00 16.23 -50.11
CA TYR A 854 12.53 17.37 -49.37
C TYR A 854 13.03 17.01 -47.97
N ALA A 855 14.07 17.72 -47.52
CA ALA A 855 14.55 17.70 -46.14
C ALA A 855 14.91 19.11 -45.66
N TRP A 856 14.85 19.31 -44.34
CA TRP A 856 15.24 20.57 -43.71
C TRP A 856 16.62 20.47 -43.06
N SER A 857 17.48 21.47 -43.26
CA SER A 857 18.74 21.58 -42.50
C SER A 857 18.68 22.76 -41.52
N PRO A 858 18.09 22.60 -40.32
CA PRO A 858 17.90 23.72 -39.39
C PRO A 858 19.19 24.29 -38.81
N TRP A 859 20.26 23.50 -38.83
CA TRP A 859 21.54 23.85 -38.22
C TRP A 859 22.52 24.54 -39.18
N SER A 860 22.23 24.51 -40.48
CA SER A 860 23.01 25.20 -41.51
C SER A 860 22.69 26.68 -41.59
N THR A 861 23.61 27.44 -42.18
CA THR A 861 23.42 28.88 -42.39
C THR A 861 22.15 29.14 -43.21
N GLY A 862 21.16 29.76 -42.56
CA GLY A 862 19.89 30.12 -43.19
C GLY A 862 18.81 29.04 -43.18
N GLY A 863 19.05 27.88 -42.58
CA GLY A 863 18.03 26.84 -42.37
C GLY A 863 17.40 26.31 -43.66
N PRO A 864 18.16 25.93 -44.71
CA PRO A 864 17.62 25.66 -46.02
C PRO A 864 16.71 24.42 -46.05
N PHE A 865 15.61 24.53 -46.81
CA PHE A 865 14.69 23.43 -47.14
C PHE A 865 14.93 23.00 -48.58
N VAL A 866 15.52 21.83 -48.80
CA VAL A 866 16.11 21.43 -50.09
C VAL A 866 15.71 20.03 -50.52
N ASN A 867 15.84 19.76 -51.82
CA ASN A 867 15.61 18.43 -52.37
C ASN A 867 16.76 17.48 -52.00
N VAL A 868 16.42 16.25 -51.60
CA VAL A 868 17.35 15.18 -51.20
C VAL A 868 17.08 13.93 -52.04
N PRO A 869 18.05 13.00 -52.17
CA PRO A 869 17.89 11.86 -53.09
C PRO A 869 17.09 10.68 -52.51
N TYR A 870 16.68 10.75 -51.25
CA TYR A 870 16.11 9.63 -50.51
C TYR A 870 14.73 9.93 -49.91
N GLU A 871 14.03 8.86 -49.58
CA GLU A 871 12.80 8.82 -48.80
C GLU A 871 13.02 7.95 -47.57
N LEU A 872 12.30 8.25 -46.50
CA LEU A 872 12.34 7.55 -45.22
C LEU A 872 10.98 6.90 -44.98
N TRP A 873 10.95 5.61 -44.70
CA TRP A 873 9.71 4.85 -44.57
C TRP A 873 9.73 3.98 -43.31
N ARG A 874 8.60 3.99 -42.59
CA ARG A 874 8.25 2.99 -41.58
C ARG A 874 7.37 1.96 -42.26
N THR A 875 7.78 0.70 -42.28
CA THR A 875 7.01 -0.40 -42.85
C THR A 875 6.11 -1.07 -41.81
N GLY A 876 5.10 -1.82 -42.26
CA GLY A 876 4.25 -2.59 -41.38
C GLY A 876 4.98 -3.67 -40.57
N ILE A 877 4.37 -4.07 -39.46
CA ILE A 877 4.96 -5.04 -38.52
C ILE A 877 5.04 -6.42 -39.19
N ALA A 878 6.25 -6.85 -39.52
CA ALA A 878 6.53 -8.10 -40.22
C ALA A 878 5.83 -8.24 -41.59
N THR A 879 5.48 -7.11 -42.20
CA THR A 879 4.92 -7.00 -43.55
C THR A 879 5.78 -6.07 -44.43
N PRO A 880 7.12 -6.19 -44.44
CA PRO A 880 8.00 -5.18 -45.03
C PRO A 880 7.91 -5.04 -46.57
N ASP A 881 7.12 -5.88 -47.22
CA ASP A 881 6.86 -5.83 -48.67
C ASP A 881 5.39 -5.47 -49.00
N ASP A 882 4.58 -5.09 -48.00
CA ASP A 882 3.20 -4.58 -48.17
C ASP A 882 3.17 -3.05 -48.08
N PRO A 883 3.17 -2.32 -49.21
CA PRO A 883 3.21 -0.86 -49.18
C PRO A 883 1.90 -0.22 -48.68
N SER A 884 0.86 -0.99 -48.37
CA SER A 884 -0.43 -0.44 -47.93
C SER A 884 -0.45 0.00 -46.46
N ASP A 885 0.50 -0.47 -45.65
CA ASP A 885 0.66 -0.10 -44.25
C ASP A 885 1.93 0.73 -43.97
N ASP A 886 2.74 0.99 -45.00
CA ASP A 886 3.92 1.85 -44.93
C ASP A 886 3.57 3.32 -44.65
N LEU A 887 4.36 4.02 -43.84
CA LEU A 887 4.24 5.45 -43.56
C LEU A 887 5.52 6.20 -43.99
N ARG A 888 5.37 7.27 -44.78
CA ARG A 888 6.48 8.14 -45.20
C ARG A 888 6.84 9.14 -44.09
N PHE A 889 8.11 9.18 -43.71
CA PHE A 889 8.66 10.03 -42.66
C PHE A 889 9.23 11.34 -43.20
N THR A 890 9.26 12.36 -42.34
CA THR A 890 9.94 13.62 -42.61
C THR A 890 11.44 13.50 -42.28
N SER A 891 12.27 14.27 -43.00
CA SER A 891 13.72 14.20 -42.87
C SER A 891 14.33 15.55 -42.56
N PHE A 892 15.18 15.62 -41.54
CA PHE A 892 16.13 16.72 -41.38
C PHE A 892 17.54 16.21 -41.66
N PHE A 893 18.45 17.09 -42.04
CA PHE A 893 19.86 16.73 -42.13
C PHE A 893 20.79 17.77 -41.52
N PHE A 894 22.00 17.35 -41.16
CA PHE A 894 23.08 18.22 -40.74
C PHE A 894 24.13 18.27 -41.85
N ASP A 895 24.14 19.38 -42.58
CA ASP A 895 25.11 19.69 -43.64
C ASP A 895 26.47 20.02 -43.02
N LEU A 896 27.44 19.12 -43.18
CA LEU A 896 28.76 19.22 -42.57
C LEU A 896 29.62 20.31 -43.21
N GLU A 897 29.41 20.62 -44.49
CA GLU A 897 30.19 21.63 -45.21
C GLU A 897 29.45 22.97 -45.42
N ASP A 898 28.20 23.07 -44.94
CA ASP A 898 27.32 24.24 -45.03
C ASP A 898 27.11 24.71 -46.49
N ASN A 899 26.93 23.75 -47.40
CA ASN A 899 26.85 23.94 -48.85
C ASN A 899 25.39 23.97 -49.39
N ALA A 900 24.41 23.76 -48.50
CA ALA A 900 22.98 23.62 -48.73
C ALA A 900 22.57 22.43 -49.62
N ARG A 901 23.30 21.31 -49.54
CA ARG A 901 23.00 20.06 -50.24
C ARG A 901 23.32 18.88 -49.33
N PHE A 902 22.64 17.76 -49.58
CA PHE A 902 22.98 16.48 -48.98
C PHE A 902 24.08 15.82 -49.82
N THR A 903 25.29 15.73 -49.29
CA THR A 903 26.49 15.24 -49.99
C THR A 903 27.34 14.28 -49.15
N LEU A 904 28.40 13.74 -49.75
CA LEU A 904 29.46 13.01 -49.04
C LEU A 904 30.48 14.00 -48.47
N PHE A 905 30.79 13.85 -47.18
CA PHE A 905 31.84 14.54 -46.47
C PHE A 905 33.17 13.79 -46.62
N ASP A 906 34.20 14.53 -47.01
CA ASP A 906 35.56 14.04 -47.27
C ASP A 906 36.36 13.88 -45.97
N ASP A 907 35.86 13.02 -45.08
CA ASP A 907 36.53 12.61 -43.84
C ASP A 907 36.33 11.11 -43.60
N ASP A 908 37.27 10.48 -42.91
CA ASP A 908 37.30 9.02 -42.77
C ASP A 908 36.42 8.55 -41.61
N HIS A 909 35.44 7.69 -41.87
CA HIS A 909 34.52 7.24 -40.83
C HIS A 909 35.21 6.42 -39.75
N ALA A 910 34.80 6.53 -38.48
CA ALA A 910 35.45 5.81 -37.36
C ALA A 910 35.38 4.27 -37.46
N THR A 911 34.43 3.75 -38.23
CA THR A 911 34.29 2.32 -38.59
C THR A 911 35.42 1.81 -39.49
N SER A 912 36.18 2.72 -40.10
CA SER A 912 37.28 2.46 -41.03
C SER A 912 38.45 1.72 -40.39
N GLY A 913 39.05 0.83 -41.17
CA GLY A 913 40.36 0.24 -40.87
C GLY A 913 41.54 0.94 -41.58
N ALA A 914 41.27 1.96 -42.39
CA ALA A 914 42.22 2.63 -43.28
C ALA A 914 41.96 4.14 -43.36
N LEU A 915 42.08 4.81 -44.52
CA LEU A 915 41.87 6.27 -44.69
C LEU A 915 41.08 6.53 -45.97
N ASN A 916 40.01 5.78 -46.19
CA ASN A 916 39.33 5.72 -47.48
C ASN A 916 37.84 5.41 -47.42
N ASP A 917 37.18 5.75 -46.31
CA ASP A 917 35.75 5.46 -46.06
C ASP A 917 34.95 6.75 -45.80
N PRO A 918 34.63 7.56 -46.83
CA PRO A 918 33.85 8.79 -46.67
C PRO A 918 32.40 8.50 -46.30
N TYR A 919 31.70 9.50 -45.74
CA TYR A 919 30.32 9.33 -45.26
C TYR A 919 29.44 10.54 -45.54
N THR A 920 28.12 10.34 -45.58
CA THR A 920 27.16 11.42 -45.90
C THR A 920 26.99 12.43 -44.76
N ASP A 921 26.36 13.55 -45.09
CA ASP A 921 25.66 14.37 -44.10
C ASP A 921 24.73 13.53 -43.21
N TRP A 922 24.45 14.04 -42.02
CA TRP A 922 23.70 13.27 -41.03
C TRP A 922 22.21 13.38 -41.27
N ILE A 923 21.50 12.26 -41.27
CA ILE A 923 20.06 12.18 -41.43
C ILE A 923 19.38 12.06 -40.07
N TYR A 924 18.27 12.77 -39.90
CA TYR A 924 17.39 12.71 -38.74
C TYR A 924 15.95 12.49 -39.20
N TRP A 925 15.24 11.62 -38.49
CA TRP A 925 13.92 11.15 -38.86
C TRP A 925 12.90 11.69 -37.87
N TYR A 926 11.83 12.26 -38.41
CA TYR A 926 10.70 12.70 -37.61
C TYR A 926 9.40 12.18 -38.21
N ALA A 927 8.51 11.70 -37.34
CA ALA A 927 7.17 11.32 -37.76
C ALA A 927 6.43 12.56 -38.31
N PRO A 928 5.66 12.43 -39.40
CA PRO A 928 4.74 13.50 -39.78
C PRO A 928 3.65 13.69 -38.71
N ASN A 929 3.09 14.89 -38.61
CA ASN A 929 1.99 15.16 -37.67
C ASN A 929 0.73 14.29 -37.96
N ASP A 930 0.56 13.86 -39.20
CA ASP A 930 -0.45 12.87 -39.61
C ASP A 930 0.26 11.55 -39.95
N GLU A 931 0.13 10.57 -39.06
CA GLU A 931 0.74 9.24 -39.18
C GLU A 931 -0.17 8.21 -39.90
N THR A 932 -1.22 8.66 -40.59
CA THR A 932 -2.02 7.76 -41.43
C THR A 932 -1.12 7.10 -42.48
N PRO A 933 -1.16 5.74 -42.64
CA PRO A 933 -0.34 5.05 -43.63
C PRO A 933 -0.43 5.66 -45.03
N GLY A 934 0.72 5.72 -45.69
CA GLY A 934 0.97 6.39 -46.97
C GLY A 934 1.89 7.60 -46.84
N GLU A 935 1.80 8.51 -47.80
CA GLU A 935 2.64 9.71 -47.88
C GLU A 935 1.92 11.02 -47.54
N GLY A 936 0.63 10.96 -47.19
CA GLY A 936 -0.21 12.15 -47.02
C GLY A 936 0.33 13.15 -46.00
N GLY A 937 0.77 12.67 -44.83
CA GLY A 937 1.36 13.51 -43.80
C GLY A 937 2.68 14.16 -44.23
N TYR A 938 3.55 13.42 -44.89
CA TYR A 938 4.79 13.95 -45.46
C TYR A 938 4.53 15.05 -46.50
N GLN A 939 3.62 14.79 -47.45
CA GLN A 939 3.28 15.75 -48.49
C GLN A 939 2.65 17.03 -47.93
N ALA A 940 1.85 16.91 -46.86
CA ALA A 940 1.30 18.07 -46.15
C ALA A 940 2.40 18.92 -45.50
N TRP A 941 3.40 18.28 -44.88
CA TRP A 941 4.57 18.96 -44.32
C TRP A 941 5.38 19.69 -45.40
N VAL A 942 5.70 19.03 -46.52
CA VAL A 942 6.41 19.66 -47.65
C VAL A 942 5.64 20.85 -48.22
N ALA A 943 4.33 20.69 -48.44
CA ALA A 943 3.47 21.76 -48.95
C ALA A 943 3.42 22.97 -48.00
N SER A 944 3.37 22.72 -46.69
CA SER A 944 3.41 23.77 -45.66
C SER A 944 4.73 24.52 -45.68
N ALA A 945 5.86 23.81 -45.64
CA ALA A 945 7.20 24.40 -45.65
C ALA A 945 7.46 25.25 -46.90
N LEU A 946 7.09 24.75 -48.08
CA LEU A 946 7.23 25.50 -49.35
C LEU A 946 6.30 26.72 -49.44
N ALA A 947 5.19 26.72 -48.69
CA ALA A 947 4.30 27.87 -48.54
C ALA A 947 4.76 28.87 -47.47
N GLY A 948 5.88 28.61 -46.78
CA GLY A 948 6.44 29.46 -45.73
C GLY A 948 5.99 29.11 -44.30
N GLY A 949 5.38 27.94 -44.10
CA GLY A 949 5.17 27.34 -42.78
C GLY A 949 6.51 26.91 -42.14
N ASP A 950 6.50 26.65 -40.84
CA ASP A 950 7.68 26.21 -40.09
C ASP A 950 8.01 24.75 -40.46
N PRO A 951 9.17 24.45 -41.09
CA PRO A 951 9.56 23.07 -41.38
C PRO A 951 9.86 22.25 -40.12
N GLY A 952 9.97 22.90 -38.96
CA GLY A 952 10.09 22.26 -37.64
C GLY A 952 8.77 21.75 -37.05
N ASP A 953 7.62 22.04 -37.66
CA ASP A 953 6.31 21.51 -37.25
C ASP A 953 6.16 20.04 -37.69
N VAL A 954 6.81 19.16 -36.93
CA VAL A 954 6.84 17.71 -37.12
C VAL A 954 6.56 17.00 -35.78
N GLY A 955 6.26 15.71 -35.87
CA GLY A 955 5.98 14.86 -34.73
C GLY A 955 7.25 14.31 -34.07
N THR A 956 7.14 13.08 -33.58
CA THR A 956 8.14 12.41 -32.75
C THR A 956 9.47 12.21 -33.48
N HIS A 957 10.59 12.53 -32.81
CA HIS A 957 11.95 12.23 -33.29
C HIS A 957 12.24 10.73 -33.12
N THR A 958 12.53 10.02 -34.20
CA THR A 958 12.70 8.56 -34.19
C THR A 958 14.17 8.15 -34.22
N PHE A 959 14.82 8.31 -35.38
CA PHE A 959 16.26 8.12 -35.55
C PHE A 959 16.96 9.46 -35.69
N GLY A 960 18.22 9.52 -35.28
CA GLY A 960 19.04 10.70 -35.50
C GLY A 960 20.47 10.37 -35.90
N ARG A 961 21.18 11.35 -36.45
CA ARG A 961 22.63 11.26 -36.73
C ARG A 961 23.04 10.06 -37.60
N MET A 962 22.16 9.56 -38.46
CA MET A 962 22.48 8.43 -39.31
C MET A 962 23.28 8.90 -40.52
N VAL A 963 24.29 8.13 -40.92
CA VAL A 963 25.09 8.41 -42.12
C VAL A 963 25.19 7.16 -42.96
N PHE A 964 25.39 7.35 -44.27
CA PHE A 964 25.84 6.30 -45.17
C PHE A 964 27.33 6.46 -45.41
N MET A 965 28.10 5.45 -45.01
CA MET A 965 29.54 5.35 -45.27
C MET A 965 29.75 4.53 -46.55
N ASP A 966 30.64 5.00 -47.43
CA ASP A 966 31.08 4.24 -48.61
C ASP A 966 32.40 3.52 -48.30
N TRP A 967 32.32 2.22 -48.04
CA TRP A 967 33.47 1.40 -47.68
C TRP A 967 34.40 1.18 -48.87
N ASN A 968 35.65 1.56 -48.70
CA ASN A 968 36.68 1.70 -49.72
C ASN A 968 36.32 2.68 -50.86
N GLY A 969 35.43 3.66 -50.61
CA GLY A 969 34.95 4.63 -51.59
C GLY A 969 36.03 5.58 -52.16
N GLY A 970 37.18 5.72 -51.48
CA GLY A 970 38.33 6.49 -51.98
C GLY A 970 39.06 7.25 -50.87
N THR A 971 40.35 7.56 -51.08
CA THR A 971 41.21 8.12 -50.00
C THR A 971 40.87 9.57 -49.66
N THR A 972 40.60 9.87 -48.38
CA THR A 972 40.28 11.22 -47.83
C THR A 972 41.52 12.09 -47.59
N ALA A 973 42.72 11.51 -47.71
CA ALA A 973 44.01 12.19 -47.60
C ALA A 973 44.79 12.21 -48.93
N TYR A 974 45.24 13.40 -49.35
CA TYR A 974 46.27 13.52 -50.40
C TYR A 974 47.59 12.93 -49.88
N VAL A 975 47.92 11.70 -50.30
CA VAL A 975 49.23 11.10 -50.02
C VAL A 975 50.21 11.53 -51.12
N ASP A 976 51.24 12.27 -50.74
CA ASP A 976 52.28 12.73 -51.66
C ASP A 976 53.10 11.53 -52.18
N GLY A 977 52.77 11.08 -53.40
CA GLY A 977 53.58 10.12 -54.16
C GLY A 977 52.95 8.77 -54.48
N GLY A 978 51.96 8.78 -55.38
CA GLY A 978 51.86 7.75 -56.43
C GLY A 978 50.90 6.59 -56.18
N GLY A 979 49.62 6.82 -56.49
CA GLY A 979 48.63 5.78 -56.80
C GLY A 979 47.42 5.76 -55.88
N SER A 980 46.68 6.87 -55.78
CA SER A 980 45.34 6.89 -55.17
C SER A 980 44.26 6.99 -56.26
N THR A 981 43.12 6.33 -56.03
CA THR A 981 41.86 6.68 -56.68
C THR A 981 41.43 8.04 -56.12
N PRO A 982 41.13 9.06 -56.95
CA PRO A 982 40.62 10.33 -56.45
C PRO A 982 39.30 10.10 -55.70
N PHE A 983 39.07 10.82 -54.59
CA PHE A 983 37.74 10.93 -53.98
C PHE A 983 36.71 11.16 -55.10
N PRO A 984 35.75 10.25 -55.29
CA PRO A 984 34.70 10.46 -56.27
C PRO A 984 33.94 11.72 -55.82
N GLY A 985 33.87 12.73 -56.68
CA GLY A 985 33.31 14.04 -56.30
C GLY A 985 31.90 13.93 -55.70
N VAL A 986 31.43 15.05 -55.13
CA VAL A 986 30.15 15.32 -54.42
C VAL A 986 28.83 14.70 -54.96
N ASP A 987 28.83 13.93 -56.05
CA ASP A 987 27.67 13.27 -56.67
C ASP A 987 27.68 11.72 -56.51
N ALA A 988 28.51 11.15 -55.63
CA ALA A 988 28.67 9.70 -55.45
C ALA A 988 27.82 9.13 -54.30
N LEU A 989 26.51 9.40 -54.28
CA LEU A 989 25.57 8.84 -53.29
C LEU A 989 25.04 7.47 -53.74
N PRO A 990 24.32 6.70 -52.87
CA PRO A 990 23.67 5.46 -53.30
C PRO A 990 22.81 5.65 -54.56
N GLU A 991 22.87 4.69 -55.47
CA GLU A 991 22.23 4.80 -56.79
C GLU A 991 20.70 4.80 -56.72
N ALA A 992 20.06 5.46 -57.69
CA ALA A 992 18.60 5.47 -57.78
C ALA A 992 18.06 4.04 -57.90
N GLY A 993 17.12 3.67 -57.04
CA GLY A 993 16.60 2.31 -56.88
C GLY A 993 17.17 1.55 -55.69
N SER A 994 18.18 2.09 -54.97
CA SER A 994 18.71 1.46 -53.76
C SER A 994 17.71 1.52 -52.61
N VAL A 995 17.47 0.38 -51.95
CA VAL A 995 16.61 0.31 -50.76
C VAL A 995 17.37 -0.35 -49.62
N PHE A 996 17.62 0.42 -48.58
CA PHE A 996 18.19 -0.06 -47.32
C PHE A 996 17.07 -0.37 -46.35
N ARG A 997 17.15 -1.52 -45.68
CA ARG A 997 16.15 -2.00 -44.71
C ARG A 997 16.81 -2.24 -43.37
N ILE A 998 16.17 -1.78 -42.30
CA ILE A 998 16.60 -2.00 -40.91
C ILE A 998 15.49 -2.81 -40.25
N ASN A 999 15.76 -4.08 -39.98
CA ASN A 999 14.81 -4.92 -39.28
C ASN A 999 15.03 -4.85 -37.77
N THR A 1000 13.96 -4.70 -37.01
CA THR A 1000 13.99 -4.62 -35.54
C THR A 1000 13.36 -5.86 -34.92
N THR A 1001 13.66 -6.11 -33.64
CA THR A 1001 12.94 -7.13 -32.87
C THR A 1001 11.47 -6.75 -32.71
N LYS A 1002 10.59 -7.77 -32.64
CA LYS A 1002 9.14 -7.62 -32.49
C LYS A 1002 8.70 -8.10 -31.12
N PRO A 1003 7.94 -7.33 -30.33
CA PRO A 1003 7.33 -7.84 -29.11
C PRO A 1003 6.31 -8.94 -29.47
N ASN A 1004 5.83 -9.69 -28.48
CA ASN A 1004 4.81 -10.71 -28.71
C ASN A 1004 3.59 -10.09 -29.40
N GLN A 1005 3.20 -10.63 -30.54
CA GLN A 1005 2.13 -10.11 -31.38
C GLN A 1005 0.83 -10.89 -31.16
N PRO A 1006 -0.34 -10.27 -31.40
CA PRO A 1006 -1.59 -11.00 -31.50
C PRO A 1006 -1.48 -12.17 -32.50
N GLY A 1007 -1.77 -13.39 -32.04
CA GLY A 1007 -1.62 -14.62 -32.80
C GLY A 1007 -0.40 -15.47 -32.42
N ASP A 1008 0.56 -14.92 -31.67
CA ASP A 1008 1.71 -15.69 -31.19
C ASP A 1008 1.27 -16.73 -30.15
N THR A 1009 1.77 -17.97 -30.30
CA THR A 1009 1.46 -19.07 -29.37
C THR A 1009 2.70 -19.83 -28.90
N PHE A 1010 2.67 -20.27 -27.64
CA PHE A 1010 3.75 -21.03 -27.00
C PHE A 1010 3.19 -22.27 -26.30
N ALA A 1011 3.81 -23.44 -26.48
CA ALA A 1011 3.43 -24.69 -25.84
C ALA A 1011 4.41 -25.10 -24.74
N LEU A 1012 3.90 -25.43 -23.55
CA LEU A 1012 4.66 -25.66 -22.33
C LEU A 1012 4.29 -27.02 -21.73
N SER A 1013 5.26 -27.89 -21.42
CA SER A 1013 4.99 -29.23 -20.87
C SER A 1013 5.57 -29.40 -19.47
N THR A 1014 4.76 -29.92 -18.54
CA THR A 1014 5.21 -30.27 -17.17
C THR A 1014 5.21 -31.79 -16.93
N ALA A 1015 5.16 -32.58 -18.01
CA ALA A 1015 5.10 -34.03 -17.93
C ALA A 1015 6.25 -34.60 -17.09
N GLY A 1016 5.90 -35.39 -16.07
CA GLY A 1016 6.87 -36.02 -15.16
C GLY A 1016 7.36 -35.15 -14.01
N LEU A 1017 6.89 -33.90 -13.88
CA LEU A 1017 7.23 -33.00 -12.78
C LEU A 1017 6.17 -32.95 -11.67
N GLY A 1018 5.02 -33.59 -11.88
CA GLY A 1018 3.88 -33.55 -10.96
C GLY A 1018 4.04 -34.38 -9.69
N ALA A 1019 3.37 -33.94 -8.61
CA ALA A 1019 3.31 -34.65 -7.34
C ALA A 1019 2.61 -36.01 -7.47
N ARG A 1020 3.09 -37.03 -6.75
CA ARG A 1020 2.40 -38.32 -6.62
C ARG A 1020 2.21 -38.72 -5.15
N ALA A 1021 1.17 -39.52 -4.92
CA ALA A 1021 0.98 -40.15 -3.63
C ALA A 1021 2.13 -41.11 -3.30
N GLN A 1022 2.48 -41.20 -2.02
CA GLN A 1022 3.33 -42.27 -1.50
C GLN A 1022 2.68 -43.62 -1.76
N THR A 1023 3.51 -44.57 -2.18
CA THR A 1023 3.16 -45.99 -2.18
C THR A 1023 3.06 -46.51 -0.75
N THR A 1024 2.33 -47.61 -0.53
CA THR A 1024 2.22 -48.23 0.80
C THR A 1024 3.59 -48.58 1.38
N ASP A 1025 4.54 -49.01 0.55
CA ASP A 1025 5.89 -49.34 1.00
C ASP A 1025 6.67 -48.10 1.46
N GLU A 1026 6.50 -46.95 0.78
CA GLU A 1026 7.08 -45.66 1.20
C GLU A 1026 6.47 -45.18 2.53
N ALA A 1027 5.15 -45.34 2.70
CA ALA A 1027 4.46 -45.00 3.94
C ALA A 1027 4.90 -45.87 5.13
N ILE A 1028 5.13 -47.18 4.90
CA ILE A 1028 5.68 -48.10 5.92
C ILE A 1028 7.10 -47.71 6.29
N ALA A 1029 7.95 -47.38 5.32
CA ALA A 1029 9.31 -46.90 5.59
C ALA A 1029 9.29 -45.59 6.42
N GLY A 1030 8.31 -44.70 6.18
CA GLY A 1030 8.12 -43.46 6.93
C GLY A 1030 7.86 -43.65 8.44
N LEU A 1031 7.38 -44.82 8.88
CA LEU A 1031 7.22 -45.12 10.30
C LEU A 1031 8.55 -45.10 11.07
N GLU A 1032 9.67 -45.39 10.41
CA GLU A 1032 10.99 -45.37 11.04
C GLU A 1032 11.44 -43.97 11.45
N GLU A 1033 10.91 -42.94 10.78
CA GLU A 1033 11.18 -41.52 11.02
C GLU A 1033 10.33 -40.93 12.17
N ILE A 1034 9.36 -41.69 12.71
CA ILE A 1034 8.60 -41.26 13.89
C ILE A 1034 9.53 -41.11 15.09
N GLY A 1035 9.46 -39.93 15.72
CA GLY A 1035 10.40 -39.50 16.76
C GLY A 1035 9.73 -38.85 17.96
N ILE A 1036 10.55 -38.44 18.93
CA ILE A 1036 10.16 -37.57 20.05
C ILE A 1036 11.29 -36.57 20.30
N THR A 1037 10.95 -35.30 20.52
CA THR A 1037 11.91 -34.21 20.69
C THR A 1037 11.48 -33.22 21.80
N PRO A 1038 12.44 -32.66 22.58
CA PRO A 1038 13.85 -33.06 22.64
C PRO A 1038 14.02 -34.46 23.27
N ASN A 1039 14.99 -35.24 22.81
CA ASN A 1039 15.33 -36.54 23.38
C ASN A 1039 16.86 -36.72 23.53
N PRO A 1040 17.41 -36.76 24.76
CA PRO A 1040 16.69 -36.71 26.03
C PRO A 1040 16.14 -35.30 26.33
N TYR A 1041 15.03 -35.24 27.06
CA TYR A 1041 14.53 -34.02 27.67
C TYR A 1041 15.46 -33.59 28.81
N LYS A 1042 15.98 -32.36 28.77
CA LYS A 1042 17.02 -31.85 29.69
C LYS A 1042 16.55 -30.61 30.44
N GLY A 1043 15.56 -30.78 31.31
CA GLY A 1043 15.07 -29.76 32.24
C GLY A 1043 14.34 -28.58 31.61
N ALA A 1044 14.43 -28.42 30.28
CA ALA A 1044 13.71 -27.47 29.46
C ALA A 1044 13.61 -27.99 28.02
N SER A 1045 12.70 -27.40 27.26
CA SER A 1045 12.43 -27.70 25.87
C SER A 1045 12.05 -26.41 25.13
N ALA A 1046 12.42 -26.31 23.85
CA ALA A 1046 12.09 -25.15 23.03
C ALA A 1046 10.58 -24.99 22.76
N TYR A 1047 9.77 -26.00 23.10
CA TYR A 1047 8.32 -25.99 22.92
C TYR A 1047 7.55 -25.52 24.18
N GLU A 1048 8.26 -25.21 25.27
CA GLU A 1048 7.66 -24.79 26.53
C GLU A 1048 7.21 -23.33 26.44
N VAL A 1049 5.93 -23.08 26.72
CA VAL A 1049 5.33 -21.74 26.73
C VAL A 1049 5.45 -21.04 28.09
N SER A 1050 5.93 -21.74 29.11
CA SER A 1050 6.11 -21.22 30.47
C SER A 1050 7.08 -22.10 31.25
N GLN A 1051 7.76 -21.54 32.26
CA GLN A 1051 8.66 -22.30 33.13
C GLN A 1051 7.95 -23.39 33.97
N LEU A 1052 6.61 -23.34 34.05
CA LEU A 1052 5.76 -24.25 34.83
C LEU A 1052 5.26 -25.47 34.03
N VAL A 1053 5.35 -25.44 32.70
CA VAL A 1053 4.83 -26.51 31.83
C VAL A 1053 6.02 -27.17 31.13
N ASP A 1054 6.29 -28.43 31.49
CA ASP A 1054 7.28 -29.23 30.77
C ASP A 1054 6.59 -29.84 29.53
N GLN A 1055 7.12 -29.65 28.31
CA GLN A 1055 6.50 -30.20 27.10
C GLN A 1055 7.49 -30.81 26.12
N VAL A 1056 7.10 -31.93 25.51
CA VAL A 1056 7.77 -32.57 24.37
C VAL A 1056 6.80 -32.80 23.22
N ARG A 1057 7.32 -33.05 22.01
CA ARG A 1057 6.52 -33.37 20.83
C ARG A 1057 6.93 -34.71 20.25
N PHE A 1058 5.96 -35.57 19.96
CA PHE A 1058 6.12 -36.67 19.01
C PHE A 1058 6.13 -36.10 17.60
N THR A 1059 7.02 -36.56 16.74
CA THR A 1059 7.32 -35.95 15.44
C THR A 1059 7.14 -36.94 14.29
N ASN A 1060 6.89 -36.40 13.09
CA ASN A 1060 6.59 -37.16 11.87
C ASN A 1060 5.40 -38.12 12.05
N MET A 1061 4.42 -37.69 12.83
CA MET A 1061 3.29 -38.53 13.22
C MET A 1061 2.25 -38.60 12.08
N PRO A 1062 1.69 -39.78 11.79
CA PRO A 1062 0.57 -39.93 10.87
C PRO A 1062 -0.72 -39.34 11.48
N PRO A 1063 -1.77 -39.07 10.68
CA PRO A 1063 -2.99 -38.43 11.16
C PRO A 1063 -3.70 -39.17 12.30
N GLN A 1064 -3.53 -40.50 12.35
CA GLN A 1064 -4.06 -41.38 13.39
C GLN A 1064 -2.96 -42.24 13.98
N ALA A 1065 -2.82 -42.23 15.30
CA ALA A 1065 -1.88 -43.10 16.02
C ALA A 1065 -2.27 -43.23 17.50
N THR A 1066 -2.02 -44.40 18.09
CA THR A 1066 -2.12 -44.61 19.55
C THR A 1066 -0.71 -44.68 20.15
N ILE A 1067 -0.42 -43.81 21.11
CA ILE A 1067 0.89 -43.68 21.76
C ILE A 1067 0.78 -44.18 23.20
N ARG A 1068 1.59 -45.17 23.58
CA ARG A 1068 1.62 -45.74 24.93
C ARG A 1068 3.00 -45.55 25.54
N VAL A 1069 3.06 -44.86 26.68
CA VAL A 1069 4.33 -44.59 27.38
C VAL A 1069 4.47 -45.52 28.57
N PHE A 1070 5.61 -46.18 28.70
CA PHE A 1070 5.93 -47.14 29.76
C PHE A 1070 7.22 -46.75 30.50
N SER A 1071 7.30 -47.09 31.79
CA SER A 1071 8.56 -47.11 32.53
C SER A 1071 9.47 -48.26 32.06
N LEU A 1072 10.77 -48.22 32.39
CA LEU A 1072 11.69 -49.34 32.10
C LEU A 1072 11.26 -50.69 32.68
N ASN A 1073 10.45 -50.69 33.74
CA ASN A 1073 9.95 -51.91 34.38
C ASN A 1073 8.63 -52.40 33.75
N GLY A 1074 8.14 -51.76 32.68
CA GLY A 1074 6.94 -52.14 31.95
C GLY A 1074 5.62 -51.62 32.52
N THR A 1075 5.67 -50.65 33.45
CA THR A 1075 4.45 -50.00 33.98
C THR A 1075 3.95 -48.97 32.99
N LEU A 1076 2.67 -49.04 32.59
CA LEU A 1076 2.03 -48.02 31.76
C LEU A 1076 1.93 -46.70 32.53
N ILE A 1077 2.39 -45.63 31.91
CA ILE A 1077 2.42 -44.27 32.46
C ILE A 1077 1.24 -43.46 31.96
N THR A 1078 1.02 -43.49 30.64
CA THR A 1078 -0.14 -42.87 29.99
C THR A 1078 -0.40 -43.46 28.60
N THR A 1079 -1.63 -43.33 28.11
CA THR A 1079 -2.01 -43.57 26.71
C THR A 1079 -2.52 -42.27 26.08
N LEU A 1080 -2.01 -41.94 24.90
CA LEU A 1080 -2.37 -40.73 24.17
C LEU A 1080 -2.90 -41.14 22.79
N GLU A 1081 -4.04 -40.58 22.38
CA GLU A 1081 -4.67 -40.85 21.09
C GLU A 1081 -4.54 -39.65 20.17
N LYS A 1082 -3.86 -39.83 19.04
CA LYS A 1082 -3.76 -38.82 17.99
C LYS A 1082 -4.84 -39.06 16.95
N ASN A 1083 -5.64 -38.01 16.69
CA ASN A 1083 -6.63 -37.94 15.62
C ASN A 1083 -6.62 -36.54 15.00
N SER A 1084 -5.46 -36.06 14.54
CA SER A 1084 -5.31 -34.76 13.89
C SER A 1084 -4.35 -34.86 12.71
N SER A 1085 -4.55 -34.04 11.68
CA SER A 1085 -3.69 -33.98 10.50
C SER A 1085 -2.28 -33.46 10.77
N ASP A 1086 -2.01 -32.89 11.96
CA ASP A 1086 -0.71 -32.34 12.32
C ASP A 1086 0.39 -33.40 12.24
N LYS A 1087 1.58 -33.00 11.82
CA LYS A 1087 2.76 -33.89 11.79
C LYS A 1087 3.42 -34.11 13.14
N PHE A 1088 2.82 -33.58 14.21
CA PHE A 1088 3.30 -33.75 15.57
C PHE A 1088 2.15 -34.04 16.55
N PHE A 1089 2.52 -34.42 17.76
CA PHE A 1089 1.59 -34.55 18.89
C PHE A 1089 2.29 -34.11 20.19
N PRO A 1090 1.77 -33.11 20.92
CA PRO A 1090 2.39 -32.65 22.17
C PRO A 1090 2.11 -33.61 23.33
N TRP A 1091 3.04 -33.67 24.29
CA TRP A 1091 2.83 -34.33 25.58
C TRP A 1091 3.49 -33.54 26.71
N ASP A 1092 2.71 -33.24 27.74
CA ASP A 1092 3.13 -32.39 28.87
C ASP A 1092 3.90 -33.16 29.97
N LEU A 1093 4.47 -34.31 29.60
CA LEU A 1093 5.24 -35.17 30.51
C LEU A 1093 4.49 -35.55 31.79
N THR A 1094 3.19 -35.82 31.65
CA THR A 1094 2.29 -36.25 32.74
C THR A 1094 1.86 -37.71 32.61
N THR A 1095 1.45 -38.31 33.72
CA THR A 1095 0.78 -39.61 33.78
C THR A 1095 -0.70 -39.49 33.39
N GLU A 1096 -1.39 -40.63 33.27
CA GLU A 1096 -2.85 -40.69 33.06
C GLU A 1096 -3.66 -39.89 34.11
N GLU A 1097 -3.12 -39.76 35.32
CA GLU A 1097 -3.73 -39.03 36.44
C GLU A 1097 -3.30 -37.54 36.50
N GLY A 1098 -2.64 -37.04 35.45
CA GLY A 1098 -2.17 -35.65 35.36
C GLY A 1098 -0.94 -35.34 36.23
N LEU A 1099 -0.25 -36.35 36.77
CA LEU A 1099 0.92 -36.14 37.62
C LEU A 1099 2.21 -36.02 36.78
N PRO A 1100 3.14 -35.09 37.08
CA PRO A 1100 4.41 -35.02 36.37
C PRO A 1100 5.24 -36.30 36.53
N ILE A 1101 5.80 -36.81 35.42
CA ILE A 1101 6.66 -37.99 35.46
C ILE A 1101 8.02 -37.68 36.11
N ALA A 1102 8.70 -38.70 36.64
CA ALA A 1102 10.02 -38.55 37.25
C ALA A 1102 11.16 -38.54 36.22
N SER A 1103 12.33 -38.01 36.60
CA SER A 1103 13.56 -38.20 35.81
C SER A 1103 13.86 -39.69 35.66
N GLY A 1104 14.12 -40.15 34.44
CA GLY A 1104 14.32 -41.56 34.15
C GLY A 1104 14.25 -41.88 32.65
N MET A 1105 14.30 -43.18 32.34
CA MET A 1105 14.13 -43.68 30.99
C MET A 1105 12.73 -44.27 30.81
N TYR A 1106 12.15 -44.00 29.65
CA TYR A 1106 10.82 -44.44 29.25
C TYR A 1106 10.88 -45.17 27.90
N ILE A 1107 9.96 -46.09 27.69
CA ILE A 1107 9.73 -46.81 26.43
C ILE A 1107 8.39 -46.36 25.89
N ILE A 1108 8.36 -45.91 24.64
CA ILE A 1108 7.15 -45.42 23.99
C ILE A 1108 6.83 -46.37 22.85
N HIS A 1109 5.62 -46.93 22.84
CA HIS A 1109 5.08 -47.76 21.77
C HIS A 1109 4.04 -46.94 21.00
N ILE A 1110 4.21 -46.82 19.71
CA ILE A 1110 3.33 -46.07 18.81
C ILE A 1110 2.74 -47.07 17.83
N ASP A 1111 1.42 -47.15 17.81
CA ASP A 1111 0.64 -48.04 16.94
C ASP A 1111 -0.10 -47.19 15.91
N VAL A 1112 0.14 -47.46 14.63
CA VAL A 1112 -0.43 -46.71 13.51
C VAL A 1112 -1.39 -47.63 12.74
N PRO A 1113 -2.70 -47.32 12.75
CA PRO A 1113 -3.70 -48.17 12.12
C PRO A 1113 -3.36 -48.49 10.65
N ASN A 1114 -3.38 -49.77 10.29
CA ASN A 1114 -3.16 -50.30 8.94
C ASN A 1114 -1.76 -50.07 8.34
N LEU A 1115 -0.79 -49.54 9.09
CA LEU A 1115 0.59 -49.32 8.63
C LEU A 1115 1.63 -50.10 9.44
N GLY A 1116 1.51 -50.16 10.77
CA GLY A 1116 2.45 -50.88 11.63
C GLY A 1116 2.70 -50.22 12.98
N GLU A 1117 3.79 -50.61 13.65
CA GLU A 1117 4.16 -50.13 14.99
C GLU A 1117 5.61 -49.63 15.06
N LYS A 1118 5.88 -48.69 15.96
CA LYS A 1118 7.21 -48.13 16.24
C LYS A 1118 7.47 -48.07 17.74
N VAL A 1119 8.69 -48.40 18.16
CA VAL A 1119 9.12 -48.29 19.56
C VAL A 1119 10.26 -47.28 19.69
N ILE A 1120 10.12 -46.31 20.60
CA ILE A 1120 11.09 -45.25 20.87
C ILE A 1120 11.56 -45.34 22.33
N LYS A 1121 12.84 -45.02 22.54
CA LYS A 1121 13.41 -44.84 23.89
C LYS A 1121 13.51 -43.35 24.19
N PHE A 1122 13.00 -42.92 25.32
CA PHE A 1122 12.96 -41.52 25.72
C PHE A 1122 13.61 -41.31 27.09
N GLY A 1123 14.58 -40.39 27.17
CA GLY A 1123 15.23 -40.03 28.42
C GLY A 1123 14.72 -38.71 28.97
N VAL A 1124 14.48 -38.62 30.28
CA VAL A 1124 13.99 -37.42 30.96
C VAL A 1124 14.92 -37.08 32.13
N VAL A 1125 15.40 -35.84 32.15
CA VAL A 1125 16.12 -35.25 33.28
C VAL A 1125 15.40 -33.97 33.66
N LYS A 1126 14.61 -33.99 34.74
CA LYS A 1126 13.91 -32.80 35.23
C LYS A 1126 14.83 -31.90 36.06
N LYS A 1127 14.63 -30.58 35.94
CA LYS A 1127 15.25 -29.58 36.80
C LYS A 1127 14.74 -29.71 38.24
N ARG A 1128 15.57 -29.37 39.22
CA ARG A 1128 15.12 -29.30 40.62
C ARG A 1128 14.31 -28.01 40.77
N VAL A 1129 13.00 -28.12 40.96
CA VAL A 1129 12.13 -26.96 41.21
C VAL A 1129 12.61 -26.26 42.48
N GLN A 1130 13.18 -25.07 42.35
CA GLN A 1130 13.42 -24.15 43.46
C GLN A 1130 12.29 -23.14 43.42
N LEU A 1131 11.47 -23.10 44.47
CA LEU A 1131 10.56 -21.99 44.70
C LEU A 1131 11.43 -20.75 44.93
N ASN A 1132 11.28 -19.72 44.10
CA ASN A 1132 11.76 -18.39 44.45
C ASN A 1132 10.98 -17.95 45.68
N ALA A 1133 11.59 -18.06 46.85
CA ALA A 1133 11.13 -17.39 48.05
C ALA A 1133 11.75 -15.99 48.03
N PHE A 1134 11.07 -15.05 47.40
CA PHE A 1134 11.24 -13.62 47.64
C PHE A 1134 9.86 -13.03 47.93
#